data_AF-A0A1V6UJ45-F1
#
_entry.id   AF-A0A1V6UJ45-F1
#
_cell.length_a   1.000
_cell.length_b   1.000
_cell.length_c   1.000
_cell.angle_alpha   90.00
_cell.angle_beta   90.00
_cell.angle_gamma   90.00
#
_symmetry.space_group_name_H-M   'P 1'
#
loop_
_entity.id
_entity.type
_entity.pdbx_description
1 polymer ?
#
loop_
_entity_poly.entity_id
_entity_poly.type
_entity_poly.pdbx_seq_one_letter_code
_entity_poly.pdbx_strand_id
1 'polypeptide(L)'
;MLSPFPRNRRAFYLVLVCAVTSICFINLLVLTHTVDDSVIRLPNLSLFTATTNPVIGQYAHDEHPIGDLMKEANRKWLVYDNSRSTNFRRTVAKYREKYGRHPPPGFKEWYMFARKKKAHNVDDFQQITGDLRPFWAVPPAEIRQMAAELQSSDGIAGVQIRNKKVVYSPVEGWRVETLRESINRIVQYLPDMDIALNIMDQPRVMVSFEDTQEYLRTEALTRSLPSDAQDRFTPDMNYLYKKDSNIEERADPSWTSIAGKLYMDFAKESCDPHSPARNENFALQDADRLYKSSSGGFVTNFTASSDLCTVGPVLGKNHGFLFSASSNLITRKLIPVFSECKVSVNNDILFPANMYFLNDKRYVYNSRHDYEWQDKADTLIWRGVTSGGVQLADNWQHMHRQRFVHTTNGTEMSSETVSILSETNLGQYRTYPSFNPSNFSLDHFDVGFTEAWGCIPNCSFYDDVWTYKKPKDFSEQFKAKYLVDIDGHSFSGRWRAFQLSKSLGIKATIFREWHDSRLFPWRHFVPMDNRYDDLYGLMTYFLGLDSPASPVDALSTSEPHIKSHDFEAEVIASQSREWAQHALRNEDLDIYLYLLLLEYGRIIDDNRDSIGYSGDGSELDDFDDQYPFSPAIRDIVTPPLSFTDEQ
;
A
#
# COMPACT_ATOMS: atom_id res chain seq x y z
N MET A 1 -40.70 -66.24 -35.14
CA MET A 1 -41.43 -65.86 -33.90
C MET A 1 -40.47 -65.10 -32.99
N LEU A 2 -40.40 -63.78 -33.14
CA LEU A 2 -39.69 -62.93 -32.17
C LEU A 2 -40.67 -62.62 -31.05
N SER A 3 -40.38 -63.13 -29.85
CA SER A 3 -41.18 -62.93 -28.64
C SER A 3 -41.36 -61.42 -28.37
N PRO A 4 -42.57 -60.93 -28.12
CA PRO A 4 -42.77 -59.52 -27.80
C PRO A 4 -42.08 -59.19 -26.47
N PHE A 5 -41.13 -58.26 -26.53
CA PHE A 5 -40.47 -57.69 -25.36
C PHE A 5 -41.54 -57.26 -24.34
N PRO A 6 -41.56 -57.83 -23.11
CA PRO A 6 -42.67 -57.61 -22.18
C PRO A 6 -42.77 -56.14 -21.81
N ARG A 7 -43.97 -55.58 -21.99
CA ARG A 7 -44.33 -54.16 -21.81
C ARG A 7 -43.89 -53.61 -20.43
N ASN A 8 -43.87 -54.46 -19.40
CA ASN A 8 -43.43 -54.12 -18.05
C ASN A 8 -41.92 -53.85 -17.93
N ARG A 9 -41.08 -54.47 -18.77
CA ARG A 9 -39.63 -54.16 -18.77
C ARG A 9 -39.32 -52.84 -19.47
N ARG A 10 -40.10 -52.46 -20.50
CA ARG A 10 -39.93 -51.14 -21.16
C ARG A 10 -40.25 -49.99 -20.20
N ALA A 11 -41.32 -50.10 -19.42
CA ALA A 11 -41.64 -49.11 -18.39
C ALA A 11 -40.53 -49.02 -17.33
N PHE A 12 -40.00 -50.16 -16.89
CA PHE A 12 -38.89 -50.20 -15.94
C PHE A 12 -37.62 -49.52 -16.49
N TYR A 13 -37.23 -49.81 -17.74
CA TYR A 13 -36.07 -49.15 -18.35
C TYR A 13 -36.31 -47.66 -18.62
N LEU A 14 -37.53 -47.25 -18.96
CA LEU A 14 -37.85 -45.83 -19.14
C LEU A 14 -37.78 -45.06 -17.82
N VAL A 15 -38.30 -45.65 -16.73
CA VAL A 15 -38.18 -45.08 -15.37
C VAL A 15 -36.73 -45.04 -14.93
N LEU A 16 -35.94 -46.08 -15.23
CA LEU A 16 -34.51 -46.11 -14.91
C LEU A 16 -33.75 -45.02 -15.67
N VAL A 17 -34.03 -44.83 -16.98
CA VAL A 17 -33.41 -43.79 -17.79
C VAL A 17 -33.82 -42.40 -17.28
N CYS A 18 -35.10 -42.17 -16.97
CA CYS A 18 -35.56 -40.91 -16.39
C CYS A 18 -34.97 -40.63 -15.01
N ALA A 19 -34.77 -41.65 -14.18
CA ALA A 19 -34.13 -41.50 -12.88
C ALA A 19 -32.64 -41.17 -13.02
N VAL A 20 -31.93 -41.85 -13.93
CA VAL A 20 -30.51 -41.58 -14.20
C VAL A 20 -30.32 -40.19 -14.82
N THR A 21 -31.16 -39.78 -15.77
CA THR A 21 -31.07 -38.43 -16.35
C THR A 21 -31.41 -37.35 -15.33
N SER A 22 -32.39 -37.58 -14.45
CA SER A 22 -32.71 -36.65 -13.37
C SER A 22 -31.58 -36.54 -12.34
N ILE A 23 -30.95 -37.65 -11.97
CA ILE A 23 -29.78 -37.67 -11.08
C ILE A 23 -28.59 -36.97 -11.74
N CYS A 24 -28.34 -37.19 -13.04
CA CYS A 24 -27.30 -36.48 -13.78
C CYS A 24 -27.61 -34.98 -13.87
N PHE A 25 -28.86 -34.58 -14.08
CA PHE A 25 -29.26 -33.17 -14.15
C PHE A 25 -29.20 -32.47 -12.79
N ILE A 26 -29.57 -33.16 -11.71
CA ILE A 26 -29.40 -32.67 -10.34
C ILE A 26 -27.92 -32.57 -9.99
N ASN A 27 -27.10 -33.56 -10.33
CA ASN A 27 -25.65 -33.47 -10.11
C ASN A 27 -25.00 -32.37 -10.96
N LEU A 28 -25.50 -32.12 -12.18
CA LEU A 28 -25.05 -31.01 -13.03
C LEU A 28 -25.46 -29.66 -12.45
N LEU A 29 -26.70 -29.53 -11.94
CA LEU A 29 -27.18 -28.33 -11.25
C LEU A 29 -26.43 -28.08 -9.94
N VAL A 30 -26.15 -29.13 -9.17
CA VAL A 30 -25.32 -29.08 -7.98
C VAL A 30 -23.91 -28.67 -8.39
N LEU A 31 -23.29 -29.28 -9.41
CA LEU A 31 -22.00 -28.83 -9.94
C LEU A 31 -22.03 -27.37 -10.40
N THR A 32 -23.06 -26.87 -11.08
CA THR A 32 -23.13 -25.44 -11.46
C THR A 32 -23.38 -24.50 -10.27
N HIS A 33 -23.91 -25.00 -9.15
CA HIS A 33 -24.14 -24.22 -7.92
C HIS A 33 -23.04 -24.40 -6.86
N THR A 34 -22.23 -25.46 -6.95
CA THR A 34 -21.15 -25.81 -6.00
C THR A 34 -19.76 -25.73 -6.62
N VAL A 35 -19.64 -25.67 -7.95
CA VAL A 35 -18.38 -25.32 -8.62
C VAL A 35 -18.27 -23.81 -8.56
N ASP A 36 -17.63 -23.38 -7.49
CA ASP A 36 -16.94 -22.11 -7.44
C ASP A 36 -15.90 -22.12 -8.58
N ASP A 37 -16.09 -21.28 -9.60
CA ASP A 37 -15.12 -21.10 -10.69
C ASP A 37 -13.74 -20.65 -10.16
N SER A 38 -13.60 -20.31 -8.88
CA SER A 38 -12.32 -20.07 -8.21
C SER A 38 -11.57 -21.34 -7.75
N VAL A 39 -12.17 -22.53 -7.82
CA VAL A 39 -11.58 -23.79 -7.31
C VAL A 39 -10.88 -24.63 -8.39
N ILE A 40 -11.07 -24.33 -9.69
CA ILE A 40 -10.23 -24.91 -10.74
C ILE A 40 -8.91 -24.11 -10.84
N ARG A 41 -8.03 -24.28 -9.85
CA ARG A 41 -6.59 -24.06 -10.08
C ARG A 41 -6.02 -25.30 -10.76
N LEU A 42 -6.17 -25.38 -12.09
CA LEU A 42 -5.30 -26.24 -12.88
C LEU A 42 -3.92 -25.60 -12.90
N PRO A 43 -2.90 -26.19 -12.24
CA PRO A 43 -1.55 -25.68 -12.37
C PRO A 43 -1.10 -25.95 -13.82
N ASN A 44 -0.66 -24.91 -14.52
CA ASN A 44 -0.07 -24.92 -15.87
C ASN A 44 -0.96 -24.60 -17.09
N LEU A 45 -2.15 -24.03 -16.91
CA LEU A 45 -2.86 -23.35 -18.02
C LEU A 45 -2.74 -21.84 -17.89
N SER A 46 -1.67 -21.29 -18.47
CA SER A 46 -1.43 -19.85 -18.62
C SER A 46 -2.32 -19.19 -19.69
N LEU A 47 -3.58 -19.61 -19.81
CA LEU A 47 -4.48 -19.16 -20.89
C LEU A 47 -5.32 -17.92 -20.54
N PHE A 48 -5.22 -17.40 -19.31
CA PHE A 48 -5.81 -16.11 -18.94
C PHE A 48 -4.74 -15.26 -18.26
N THR A 49 -3.87 -14.63 -19.04
CA THR A 49 -3.36 -13.33 -18.60
C THR A 49 -4.59 -12.45 -18.42
N ALA A 50 -4.85 -11.98 -17.20
CA ALA A 50 -5.90 -11.01 -16.95
C ALA A 50 -5.54 -9.74 -17.72
N THR A 51 -5.98 -9.64 -18.96
CA THR A 51 -5.93 -8.39 -19.70
C THR A 51 -7.06 -7.55 -19.15
N THR A 52 -6.74 -6.47 -18.44
CA THR A 52 -7.69 -5.41 -18.17
C THR A 52 -8.28 -4.97 -19.51
N ASN A 53 -9.61 -5.02 -19.62
CA ASN A 53 -10.26 -4.55 -20.84
C ASN A 53 -9.90 -3.08 -21.05
N PRO A 54 -9.62 -2.65 -22.30
CA PRO A 54 -9.36 -1.25 -22.57
C PRO A 54 -10.56 -0.42 -22.12
N VAL A 55 -10.28 0.75 -21.54
CA VAL A 55 -11.31 1.72 -21.17
C VAL A 55 -11.57 2.58 -22.41
N ILE A 56 -12.79 2.52 -22.93
CA ILE A 56 -13.15 3.21 -24.19
C ILE A 56 -13.86 4.51 -23.83
N GLY A 57 -13.30 5.64 -24.26
CA GLY A 57 -13.91 6.95 -24.06
C GLY A 57 -12.92 8.10 -24.26
N GLN A 58 -13.32 9.27 -23.81
CA GLN A 58 -12.51 10.49 -23.90
C GLN A 58 -12.55 11.19 -22.55
N TYR A 59 -11.40 11.68 -22.13
CA TYR A 59 -11.30 12.59 -20.99
C TYR A 59 -12.19 13.83 -21.21
N ALA A 60 -12.71 14.37 -20.13
CA ALA A 60 -13.35 15.66 -20.11
C ALA A 60 -12.40 16.72 -20.65
N HIS A 61 -12.94 17.59 -21.50
CA HIS A 61 -12.22 18.71 -22.10
C HIS A 61 -12.57 19.97 -21.32
N ASP A 62 -12.05 20.06 -20.09
CA ASP A 62 -12.27 21.18 -19.19
C ASP A 62 -10.99 21.60 -18.45
N GLU A 63 -11.09 22.63 -17.61
CA GLU A 63 -9.98 23.21 -16.84
C GLU A 63 -9.98 22.72 -15.38
N HIS A 64 -10.59 21.57 -15.07
CA HIS A 64 -10.54 21.05 -13.70
C HIS A 64 -9.12 20.59 -13.35
N PRO A 65 -8.55 20.99 -12.20
CA PRO A 65 -7.14 20.70 -11.87
C PRO A 65 -6.82 19.20 -11.75
N ILE A 66 -7.82 18.35 -11.45
CA ILE A 66 -7.61 16.89 -11.38
C ILE A 66 -7.20 16.30 -12.73
N GLY A 67 -7.73 16.81 -13.85
CA GLY A 67 -7.35 16.34 -15.18
C GLY A 67 -5.85 16.51 -15.46
N ASP A 68 -5.27 17.63 -15.03
CA ASP A 68 -3.83 17.88 -15.17
C ASP A 68 -2.99 17.04 -14.20
N LEU A 69 -3.49 16.79 -12.99
CA LEU A 69 -2.85 15.87 -12.04
C LEU A 69 -2.75 14.45 -12.60
N MET A 70 -3.82 13.97 -13.26
CA MET A 70 -3.84 12.67 -13.93
C MET A 70 -2.87 12.62 -15.12
N LYS A 71 -2.85 13.65 -15.98
CA LYS A 71 -1.90 13.74 -17.11
C LYS A 71 -0.45 13.70 -16.64
N GLU A 72 -0.12 14.46 -15.60
CA GLU A 72 1.22 14.51 -15.04
C GLU A 72 1.61 13.18 -14.38
N ALA A 73 0.68 12.53 -13.68
CA ALA A 73 0.91 11.21 -13.09
C ALA A 73 1.14 10.13 -14.17
N ASN A 74 0.36 10.13 -15.25
CA ASN A 74 0.58 9.25 -16.41
C ASN A 74 1.97 9.49 -17.03
N ARG A 75 2.35 10.76 -17.24
CA ARG A 75 3.68 11.11 -17.77
C ARG A 75 4.82 10.59 -16.87
N LYS A 76 4.73 10.78 -15.55
CA LYS A 76 5.73 10.29 -14.59
C LYS A 76 5.83 8.77 -14.62
N TRP A 77 4.69 8.07 -14.67
CA TRP A 77 4.67 6.62 -14.74
C TRP A 77 5.23 6.09 -16.07
N LEU A 78 4.92 6.73 -17.20
CA LEU A 78 5.49 6.35 -18.50
C LEU A 78 7.02 6.50 -18.52
N VAL A 79 7.55 7.56 -17.91
CA VAL A 79 9.01 7.71 -17.75
C VAL A 79 9.57 6.58 -16.89
N TYR A 80 8.90 6.27 -15.77
CA TYR A 80 9.28 5.18 -14.88
C TYR A 80 9.31 3.83 -15.61
N ASP A 81 8.22 3.45 -16.30
CA ASP A 81 8.10 2.16 -16.99
C ASP A 81 9.07 2.05 -18.18
N ASN A 82 9.22 3.11 -18.99
CA ASN A 82 10.15 3.11 -20.12
C ASN A 82 11.62 3.09 -19.69
N SER A 83 11.93 3.56 -18.47
CA SER A 83 13.31 3.58 -17.96
C SER A 83 13.77 2.23 -17.41
N ARG A 84 12.89 1.24 -17.27
CA ARG A 84 13.22 -0.02 -16.60
C ARG A 84 14.28 -0.82 -17.35
N SER A 85 15.12 -1.52 -16.60
CA SER A 85 16.10 -2.45 -17.16
C SER A 85 15.39 -3.60 -17.87
N THR A 86 15.89 -3.96 -19.05
CA THR A 86 15.34 -5.03 -19.89
C THR A 86 16.30 -6.21 -20.08
N ASN A 87 17.41 -6.23 -19.35
CA ASN A 87 18.34 -7.34 -19.23
C ASN A 87 19.20 -7.17 -17.97
N PHE A 88 19.98 -8.20 -17.62
CA PHE A 88 20.79 -8.22 -16.42
C PHE A 88 21.93 -7.19 -16.49
N ARG A 89 22.60 -7.05 -17.64
CA ARG A 89 23.66 -6.04 -17.84
C ARG A 89 23.19 -4.63 -17.49
N ARG A 90 22.01 -4.23 -17.99
CA ARG A 90 21.38 -2.93 -17.68
C ARG A 90 21.00 -2.83 -16.21
N THR A 91 20.45 -3.90 -15.63
CA THR A 91 20.07 -3.94 -14.21
C THR A 91 21.29 -3.66 -13.32
N VAL A 92 22.41 -4.32 -13.58
CA VAL A 92 23.66 -4.13 -12.84
C VAL A 92 24.25 -2.74 -13.06
N ALA A 93 24.28 -2.25 -14.30
CA ALA A 93 24.79 -0.92 -14.61
C ALA A 93 23.98 0.17 -13.90
N LYS A 94 22.65 0.10 -13.98
CA LYS A 94 21.72 1.04 -13.35
C LYS A 94 21.79 0.98 -11.83
N TYR A 95 21.94 -0.22 -11.25
CA TYR A 95 22.18 -0.37 -9.81
C TYR A 95 23.45 0.40 -9.37
N ARG A 96 24.57 0.21 -10.09
CA ARG A 96 25.85 0.88 -9.78
C ARG A 96 25.76 2.39 -9.96
N GLU A 97 25.13 2.85 -11.04
CA GLU A 97 24.90 4.28 -11.29
C GLU A 97 24.09 4.91 -10.16
N LYS A 98 23.01 4.25 -9.73
CA LYS A 98 22.09 4.78 -8.72
C LYS A 98 22.69 4.77 -7.31
N TYR A 99 23.42 3.72 -6.94
CA TYR A 99 23.83 3.48 -5.55
C TYR A 99 25.34 3.60 -5.31
N GLY A 100 26.16 3.67 -6.35
CA GLY A 100 27.63 3.77 -6.22
C GLY A 100 28.30 2.53 -5.60
N ARG A 101 27.62 1.38 -5.63
CA ARG A 101 28.10 0.09 -5.10
C ARG A 101 27.73 -1.05 -6.03
N HIS A 102 28.47 -2.15 -5.96
CA HIS A 102 28.07 -3.39 -6.61
C HIS A 102 26.74 -3.89 -6.03
N PRO A 103 25.90 -4.64 -6.77
CA PRO A 103 24.81 -5.39 -6.16
C PRO A 103 25.32 -6.39 -5.11
N PRO A 104 24.51 -6.80 -4.11
CA PRO A 104 24.94 -7.71 -3.05
C PRO A 104 25.29 -9.10 -3.61
N PRO A 105 26.06 -9.93 -2.86
CA PRO A 105 26.25 -11.31 -3.26
C PRO A 105 24.93 -12.06 -3.46
N GLY A 106 24.85 -12.90 -4.49
CA GLY A 106 23.63 -13.62 -4.85
C GLY A 106 22.60 -12.82 -5.65
N PHE A 107 22.94 -11.60 -6.09
CA PHE A 107 22.05 -10.74 -6.88
C PHE A 107 21.67 -11.35 -8.24
N LYS A 108 22.57 -12.13 -8.85
CA LYS A 108 22.31 -12.86 -10.09
C LYS A 108 21.20 -13.89 -9.90
N GLU A 109 21.26 -14.68 -8.83
CA GLU A 109 20.26 -15.69 -8.48
C GLU A 109 18.91 -15.03 -8.14
N TRP A 110 18.96 -13.89 -7.43
CA TRP A 110 17.77 -13.08 -7.19
C TRP A 110 17.14 -12.56 -8.49
N TYR A 111 17.94 -12.03 -9.42
CA TYR A 111 17.46 -11.58 -10.71
C TYR A 111 16.79 -12.73 -11.47
N MET A 112 17.44 -13.89 -11.56
CA MET A 112 16.85 -15.07 -12.19
C MET A 112 15.54 -15.51 -11.52
N PHE A 113 15.46 -15.46 -10.18
CA PHE A 113 14.24 -15.73 -9.43
C PHE A 113 13.13 -14.74 -9.81
N ALA A 114 13.42 -13.44 -9.79
CA ALA A 114 12.47 -12.39 -10.15
C ALA A 114 11.97 -12.55 -11.59
N ARG A 115 12.86 -12.82 -12.55
CA ARG A 115 12.50 -13.04 -13.96
C ARG A 115 11.65 -14.29 -14.17
N LYS A 116 11.98 -15.41 -13.51
CA LYS A 116 11.15 -16.65 -13.53
C LYS A 116 9.77 -16.43 -12.93
N LYS A 117 9.66 -15.53 -11.95
CA LYS A 117 8.39 -15.07 -11.35
C LYS A 117 7.73 -13.93 -12.14
N LYS A 118 8.25 -13.59 -13.32
CA LYS A 118 7.72 -12.56 -14.22
C LYS A 118 7.64 -11.17 -13.56
N ALA A 119 8.64 -10.81 -12.75
CA ALA A 119 8.78 -9.44 -12.26
C ALA A 119 8.80 -8.46 -13.45
N HIS A 120 7.90 -7.47 -13.41
CA HIS A 120 7.80 -6.48 -14.49
C HIS A 120 8.94 -5.47 -14.46
N ASN A 121 9.25 -4.97 -13.25
CA ASN A 121 10.36 -4.07 -12.99
C ASN A 121 11.31 -4.71 -11.96
N VAL A 122 12.61 -4.65 -12.23
CA VAL A 122 13.68 -5.17 -11.36
C VAL A 122 14.56 -4.06 -10.75
N ASP A 123 14.21 -2.79 -10.98
CA ASP A 123 14.98 -1.62 -10.51
C ASP A 123 14.33 -0.90 -9.31
N ASP A 124 13.08 -1.22 -8.97
CA ASP A 124 12.19 -0.38 -8.15
C ASP A 124 12.28 -0.58 -6.62
N PHE A 125 13.48 -0.94 -6.15
CA PHE A 125 13.76 -1.33 -4.76
C PHE A 125 14.34 -0.22 -3.90
N GLN A 126 14.13 1.04 -4.27
CA GLN A 126 14.72 2.20 -3.58
C GLN A 126 14.33 2.32 -2.11
N GLN A 127 13.17 1.78 -1.70
CA GLN A 127 12.76 1.72 -0.31
C GLN A 127 13.75 0.90 0.53
N ILE A 128 14.21 -0.25 0.03
CA ILE A 128 15.21 -1.11 0.69
C ILE A 128 16.49 -0.32 0.92
N THR A 129 17.01 0.30 -0.14
CA THR A 129 18.24 1.08 -0.05
C THR A 129 18.07 2.30 0.85
N GLY A 130 16.95 3.01 0.78
CA GLY A 130 16.65 4.16 1.64
C GLY A 130 16.71 3.81 3.12
N ASP A 131 16.20 2.64 3.49
CA ASP A 131 16.16 2.16 4.88
C ASP A 131 17.51 1.66 5.37
N LEU A 132 18.28 0.99 4.50
CA LEU A 132 19.56 0.37 4.88
C LEU A 132 20.76 1.33 4.81
N ARG A 133 20.67 2.43 4.06
CA ARG A 133 21.78 3.37 3.85
C ARG A 133 22.43 3.88 5.15
N PRO A 134 21.68 4.36 6.16
CA PRO A 134 22.30 4.82 7.40
C PRO A 134 23.19 3.76 8.09
N PHE A 135 22.87 2.48 7.94
CA PHE A 135 23.61 1.39 8.58
C PHE A 135 25.00 1.12 7.98
N TRP A 136 25.32 1.68 6.80
CA TRP A 136 26.70 1.65 6.28
C TRP A 136 27.70 2.41 7.17
N ALA A 137 27.21 3.33 8.00
CA ALA A 137 28.03 4.08 8.94
C ALA A 137 28.29 3.32 10.25
N VAL A 138 27.60 2.21 10.51
CA VAL A 138 27.72 1.40 11.74
C VAL A 138 28.57 0.17 11.44
N PRO A 139 29.52 -0.23 12.31
CA PRO A 139 30.30 -1.46 12.11
C PRO A 139 29.41 -2.71 11.98
N PRO A 140 29.68 -3.64 11.02
CA PRO A 140 28.85 -4.82 10.80
C PRO A 140 28.62 -5.67 12.06
N ALA A 141 29.68 -5.88 12.84
CA ALA A 141 29.64 -6.63 14.08
C ALA A 141 28.67 -6.04 15.12
N GLU A 142 28.63 -4.71 15.25
CA GLU A 142 27.71 -4.02 16.15
C GLU A 142 26.25 -4.20 15.70
N ILE A 143 25.99 -4.16 14.39
CA ILE A 143 24.64 -4.40 13.86
C ILE A 143 24.18 -5.83 14.18
N ARG A 144 25.05 -6.83 13.97
CA ARG A 144 24.75 -8.24 14.31
C ARG A 144 24.49 -8.39 15.81
N GLN A 145 25.35 -7.81 16.64
CA GLN A 145 25.22 -7.85 18.09
C GLN A 145 23.87 -7.24 18.53
N MET A 146 23.54 -6.03 18.07
CA MET A 146 22.25 -5.40 18.35
C MET A 146 21.08 -6.27 17.90
N ALA A 147 21.11 -6.80 16.67
CA ALA A 147 20.03 -7.63 16.15
C ALA A 147 19.86 -8.95 16.94
N ALA A 148 20.93 -9.52 17.47
CA ALA A 148 20.89 -10.71 18.33
C ALA A 148 20.29 -10.39 19.71
N GLU A 149 20.69 -9.28 20.31
CA GLU A 149 20.31 -8.90 21.67
C GLU A 149 18.89 -8.33 21.76
N LEU A 150 18.46 -7.56 20.75
CA LEU A 150 17.12 -6.97 20.66
C LEU A 150 16.00 -8.01 20.69
N GLN A 151 16.26 -9.26 20.32
CA GLN A 151 15.25 -10.32 20.25
C GLN A 151 14.62 -10.67 21.61
N SER A 152 15.27 -10.26 22.71
CA SER A 152 14.76 -10.42 24.08
C SER A 152 14.13 -9.13 24.62
N SER A 153 14.03 -8.09 23.81
CA SER A 153 13.51 -6.78 24.20
C SER A 153 12.00 -6.69 24.07
N ASP A 154 11.39 -5.80 24.85
CA ASP A 154 9.95 -5.55 24.82
C ASP A 154 9.43 -5.14 23.42
N GLY A 155 8.42 -5.87 22.96
CA GLY A 155 7.79 -5.71 21.65
C GLY A 155 8.68 -6.04 20.46
N ILE A 156 9.78 -6.79 20.65
CA ILE A 156 10.64 -7.30 19.57
C ILE A 156 10.69 -8.83 19.60
N ALA A 157 10.57 -9.47 18.44
CA ALA A 157 10.78 -10.90 18.27
C ALA A 157 11.96 -11.19 17.35
N GLY A 158 12.62 -12.33 17.56
CA GLY A 158 13.77 -12.76 16.75
C GLY A 158 13.43 -13.77 15.67
N VAL A 159 13.96 -13.57 14.46
CA VAL A 159 14.03 -14.61 13.42
C VAL A 159 15.49 -14.83 13.04
N GLN A 160 15.97 -16.06 13.16
CA GLN A 160 17.36 -16.40 12.84
C GLN A 160 17.42 -17.31 11.60
N ILE A 161 18.39 -17.05 10.73
CA ILE A 161 18.73 -17.89 9.58
C ILE A 161 20.11 -18.48 9.82
N ARG A 162 20.23 -19.80 9.76
CA ARG A 162 21.50 -20.53 9.89
C ARG A 162 21.56 -21.65 8.87
N ASN A 163 22.68 -21.77 8.15
CA ASN A 163 22.92 -22.84 7.19
C ASN A 163 21.73 -23.06 6.23
N LYS A 164 21.24 -21.96 5.65
CA LYS A 164 20.10 -21.96 4.71
C LYS A 164 18.80 -22.49 5.30
N LYS A 165 18.60 -22.38 6.62
CA LYS A 165 17.38 -22.79 7.32
C LYS A 165 16.95 -21.72 8.31
N VAL A 166 15.63 -21.56 8.47
CA VAL A 166 15.07 -20.76 9.57
C VAL A 166 15.23 -21.56 10.86
N VAL A 167 15.90 -20.98 11.85
CA VAL A 167 16.03 -21.61 13.17
C VAL A 167 14.71 -21.46 13.91
N TYR A 168 14.26 -22.56 14.53
CA TYR A 168 13.04 -22.51 15.33
C TYR A 168 13.31 -21.80 16.66
N SER A 169 12.64 -20.67 16.88
CA SER A 169 12.55 -19.97 18.16
C SER A 169 11.21 -20.32 18.85
N PRO A 170 11.18 -20.48 20.19
CA PRO A 170 9.95 -20.71 20.95
C PRO A 170 9.09 -19.45 21.13
N VAL A 171 9.51 -18.30 20.59
CA VAL A 171 8.70 -17.07 20.61
C VAL A 171 7.47 -17.28 19.72
N GLU A 172 6.30 -17.33 20.34
CA GLU A 172 4.99 -17.48 19.69
C GLU A 172 4.40 -16.12 19.32
N GLY A 173 3.64 -16.09 18.22
CA GLY A 173 2.95 -14.89 17.76
C GLY A 173 2.79 -14.83 16.25
N TRP A 174 1.59 -14.47 15.80
CA TRP A 174 1.24 -14.54 14.38
C TRP A 174 2.19 -13.75 13.47
N ARG A 175 2.74 -12.60 13.92
CA ARG A 175 3.71 -11.79 13.15
C ARG A 175 5.03 -12.50 12.91
N VAL A 176 5.63 -13.05 13.97
CA VAL A 176 6.92 -13.76 13.86
C VAL A 176 6.75 -15.08 13.11
N GLU A 177 5.64 -15.79 13.33
CA GLU A 177 5.30 -17.02 12.61
C GLU A 177 5.14 -16.76 11.11
N THR A 178 4.38 -15.73 10.73
CA THR A 178 4.15 -15.37 9.32
C THR A 178 5.45 -14.98 8.62
N LEU A 179 6.30 -14.18 9.28
CA LEU A 179 7.59 -13.80 8.71
C LEU A 179 8.50 -15.02 8.52
N ARG A 180 8.54 -15.93 9.50
CA ARG A 180 9.32 -17.18 9.41
C ARG A 180 8.86 -18.05 8.24
N GLU A 181 7.55 -18.22 8.07
CA GLU A 181 6.99 -18.96 6.94
C GLU A 181 7.34 -18.31 5.60
N SER A 182 7.28 -16.98 5.53
CA SER A 182 7.65 -16.23 4.33
C SER A 182 9.12 -16.34 3.98
N ILE A 183 10.01 -16.22 4.97
CA ILE A 183 11.45 -16.43 4.78
C ILE A 183 11.73 -17.88 4.37
N ASN A 184 11.02 -18.86 4.93
CA ASN A 184 11.23 -20.27 4.61
C ASN A 184 11.02 -20.61 3.11
N ARG A 185 10.27 -19.80 2.35
CA ARG A 185 10.11 -19.96 0.90
C ARG A 185 11.38 -19.63 0.09
N ILE A 186 12.24 -18.79 0.65
CA ILE A 186 13.43 -18.22 -0.01
C ILE A 186 14.75 -18.51 0.73
N VAL A 187 14.70 -19.15 1.90
CA VAL A 187 15.82 -19.32 2.83
C VAL A 187 17.03 -20.04 2.22
N GLN A 188 16.81 -20.90 1.22
CA GLN A 188 17.88 -21.57 0.47
C GLN A 188 18.87 -20.60 -0.19
N TYR A 189 18.44 -19.36 -0.46
CA TYR A 189 19.25 -18.35 -1.12
C TYR A 189 19.95 -17.39 -0.13
N LEU A 190 19.51 -17.33 1.12
CA LEU A 190 19.90 -16.27 2.07
C LEU A 190 21.16 -16.62 2.87
N PRO A 191 22.01 -15.65 3.26
CA PRO A 191 23.10 -15.91 4.20
C PRO A 191 22.60 -16.08 5.63
N ASP A 192 23.52 -16.41 6.53
CA ASP A 192 23.24 -16.46 7.97
C ASP A 192 23.04 -15.04 8.51
N MET A 193 21.96 -14.83 9.26
CA MET A 193 21.61 -13.51 9.81
C MET A 193 20.62 -13.60 10.98
N ASP A 194 20.51 -12.50 11.72
CA ASP A 194 19.51 -12.29 12.75
C ASP A 194 18.64 -11.09 12.41
N ILE A 195 17.32 -11.26 12.54
CA ILE A 195 16.31 -10.25 12.24
C ILE A 195 15.58 -9.92 13.54
N ALA A 196 15.66 -8.65 13.96
CA ALA A 196 14.88 -8.10 15.07
C ALA A 196 13.57 -7.51 14.54
N LEU A 197 12.48 -8.27 14.67
CA LEU A 197 11.15 -7.92 14.19
C LEU A 197 10.39 -7.12 15.25
N ASN A 198 9.94 -5.91 14.91
CA ASN A 198 8.92 -5.20 15.67
C ASN A 198 7.58 -5.94 15.57
N ILE A 199 7.03 -6.34 16.72
CA ILE A 199 5.72 -7.00 16.79
C ILE A 199 4.59 -6.06 17.20
N MET A 200 4.88 -4.77 17.37
CA MET A 200 3.90 -3.71 17.64
C MET A 200 3.38 -3.08 16.34
N ASP A 201 2.23 -2.41 16.41
CA ASP A 201 1.66 -1.70 15.25
C ASP A 201 2.49 -0.46 14.88
N GLN A 202 3.04 0.24 15.89
CA GLN A 202 3.75 1.50 15.69
C GLN A 202 5.25 1.33 15.39
N PRO A 203 5.86 2.22 14.59
CA PRO A 203 7.30 2.22 14.34
C PRO A 203 8.12 2.59 15.59
N ARG A 204 9.39 2.22 15.61
CA ARG A 204 10.21 2.18 16.85
C ARG A 204 11.47 3.02 16.80
N VAL A 205 12.07 3.22 15.62
CA VAL A 205 13.39 3.86 15.49
C VAL A 205 13.20 5.29 15.00
N MET A 206 13.57 6.28 15.81
CA MET A 206 13.35 7.70 15.56
C MET A 206 14.65 8.49 15.82
N VAL A 207 15.62 8.31 14.93
CA VAL A 207 16.93 8.96 15.03
C VAL A 207 16.80 10.47 14.82
N SER A 208 17.64 11.27 15.48
CA SER A 208 17.65 12.72 15.25
C SER A 208 18.02 13.05 13.79
N PHE A 209 17.66 14.25 13.33
CA PHE A 209 18.02 14.69 12.00
C PHE A 209 19.54 14.76 11.86
N GLU A 210 20.20 15.37 12.83
CA GLU A 210 21.64 15.60 12.85
C GLU A 210 22.43 14.28 12.81
N ASP A 211 22.04 13.29 13.61
CA ASP A 211 22.67 11.95 13.58
C ASP A 211 22.39 11.23 12.26
N THR A 212 21.17 11.33 11.72
CA THR A 212 20.82 10.74 10.42
C THR A 212 21.67 11.32 9.30
N GLN A 213 21.89 12.64 9.28
CA GLN A 213 22.76 13.28 8.29
C GLN A 213 24.21 12.81 8.41
N GLU A 214 24.72 12.61 9.63
CA GLU A 214 26.08 12.12 9.85
C GLU A 214 26.25 10.66 9.38
N TYR A 215 25.26 9.79 9.63
CA TYR A 215 25.25 8.43 9.10
C TYR A 215 25.22 8.43 7.56
N LEU A 216 24.37 9.26 6.95
CA LEU A 216 24.28 9.37 5.49
C LEU A 216 25.55 9.95 4.86
N ARG A 217 26.22 10.89 5.53
CA ARG A 217 27.51 11.44 5.11
C ARG A 217 28.58 10.35 5.07
N THR A 218 28.64 9.54 6.13
CA THR A 218 29.59 8.41 6.21
C THR A 218 29.26 7.34 5.16
N GLU A 219 27.98 7.02 4.95
CA GLU A 219 27.55 6.12 3.87
C GLU A 219 28.03 6.61 2.49
N ALA A 220 27.84 7.90 2.19
CA ALA A 220 28.23 8.46 0.90
C ALA A 220 29.75 8.41 0.67
N LEU A 221 30.55 8.66 1.71
CA LEU A 221 32.02 8.64 1.64
C LEU A 221 32.60 7.22 1.46
N THR A 222 31.86 6.19 1.86
CA THR A 222 32.33 4.80 1.82
C THR A 222 31.95 4.07 0.53
N ARG A 223 31.26 4.73 -0.41
CA ARG A 223 30.83 4.12 -1.70
C ARG A 223 32.03 3.75 -2.55
N SER A 224 32.03 2.52 -3.06
CA SER A 224 33.11 1.99 -3.87
C SER A 224 32.65 0.84 -4.78
N LEU A 225 33.40 0.63 -5.85
CA LEU A 225 33.21 -0.43 -6.85
C LEU A 225 34.50 -1.24 -7.04
N PRO A 226 34.95 -2.01 -6.04
CA PRO A 226 36.17 -2.80 -6.15
C PRO A 226 36.04 -3.87 -7.24
N SER A 227 36.98 -3.89 -8.19
CA SER A 227 36.99 -4.83 -9.31
C SER A 227 37.17 -6.29 -8.90
N ASP A 228 37.77 -6.53 -7.73
CA ASP A 228 38.03 -7.83 -7.13
C ASP A 228 36.98 -8.26 -6.10
N ALA A 229 35.82 -7.58 -6.08
CA ALA A 229 34.73 -7.91 -5.16
C ALA A 229 34.31 -9.38 -5.29
N GLN A 230 34.17 -10.05 -4.14
CA GLN A 230 33.79 -11.45 -4.07
C GLN A 230 32.27 -11.61 -4.05
N ASP A 231 31.72 -12.42 -4.96
CA ASP A 231 30.29 -12.76 -5.00
C ASP A 231 29.96 -13.91 -4.03
N ARG A 232 30.27 -13.70 -2.75
CA ARG A 232 29.93 -14.63 -1.65
C ARG A 232 29.88 -13.89 -0.31
N PHE A 233 29.03 -14.38 0.58
CA PHE A 233 28.98 -13.92 1.97
C PHE A 233 30.06 -14.59 2.83
N THR A 234 30.48 -13.91 3.87
CA THR A 234 31.41 -14.43 4.88
C THR A 234 30.69 -15.49 5.74
N PRO A 235 31.20 -16.74 5.82
CA PRO A 235 30.62 -17.75 6.69
C PRO A 235 31.01 -17.51 8.16
N ASP A 236 30.27 -18.15 9.09
CA ASP A 236 30.63 -18.26 10.51
C ASP A 236 30.92 -16.93 11.23
N MET A 237 30.19 -15.87 10.88
CA MET A 237 30.35 -14.54 11.49
C MET A 237 30.08 -14.55 13.00
N ASN A 238 30.89 -13.78 13.73
CA ASN A 238 30.72 -13.57 15.17
C ASN A 238 29.48 -12.69 15.47
N TYR A 239 29.04 -12.70 16.74
CA TYR A 239 27.92 -11.90 17.26
C TYR A 239 26.54 -12.22 16.67
N LEU A 240 26.42 -13.38 16.02
CA LEU A 240 25.13 -13.98 15.73
C LEU A 240 24.53 -14.61 17.01
N TYR A 241 23.22 -14.55 17.15
CA TYR A 241 22.46 -15.10 18.27
C TYR A 241 22.79 -16.58 18.52
N LYS A 242 23.06 -16.92 19.78
CA LYS A 242 23.29 -18.29 20.28
C LYS A 242 22.38 -18.55 21.48
N LYS A 243 21.63 -19.66 21.43
CA LYS A 243 20.58 -20.00 22.40
C LYS A 243 21.07 -20.10 23.86
N ASP A 244 22.35 -20.43 24.06
CA ASP A 244 22.94 -20.69 25.39
C ASP A 244 24.14 -19.78 25.71
N SER A 245 24.36 -18.71 24.94
CA SER A 245 25.38 -17.72 25.30
C SER A 245 24.85 -16.81 26.40
N ASN A 246 25.53 -16.76 27.54
CA ASN A 246 25.40 -15.65 28.48
C ASN A 246 25.94 -14.41 27.79
N ILE A 247 25.08 -13.65 27.12
CA ILE A 247 25.44 -12.33 26.62
C ILE A 247 25.57 -11.42 27.85
N GLU A 248 26.81 -11.27 28.32
CA GLU A 248 27.14 -10.52 29.54
C GLU A 248 26.86 -9.00 29.39
N GLU A 249 26.93 -8.48 28.16
CA GLU A 249 26.70 -7.07 27.84
C GLU A 249 25.61 -6.98 26.77
N ARG A 250 24.37 -6.68 27.18
CA ARG A 250 23.25 -6.50 26.26
C ARG A 250 23.25 -5.05 25.76
N ALA A 251 23.09 -4.85 24.45
CA ALA A 251 22.81 -3.57 23.85
C ALA A 251 21.58 -3.00 24.54
N ASP A 252 21.75 -1.85 25.18
CA ASP A 252 20.63 -1.08 25.68
C ASP A 252 20.00 -0.31 24.51
N PRO A 253 18.81 -0.71 24.03
CA PRO A 253 18.11 0.05 23.00
C PRO A 253 17.68 1.43 23.48
N SER A 254 17.72 1.70 24.79
CA SER A 254 17.32 2.96 25.41
C SER A 254 15.87 3.34 25.04
N TRP A 255 14.97 2.36 25.13
CA TRP A 255 13.56 2.55 24.83
C TRP A 255 12.94 3.61 25.72
N THR A 256 12.26 4.57 25.10
CA THR A 256 11.53 5.64 25.77
C THR A 256 10.05 5.54 25.41
N SER A 257 9.21 5.31 26.41
CA SER A 257 7.76 5.32 26.21
C SER A 257 7.27 6.75 26.04
N ILE A 258 6.57 6.98 24.93
CA ILE A 258 5.87 8.24 24.63
C ILE A 258 4.37 7.98 24.40
N ALA A 259 3.86 6.84 24.89
CA ALA A 259 2.45 6.51 24.85
C ALA A 259 1.61 7.62 25.49
N GLY A 260 0.50 7.98 24.85
CA GLY A 260 -0.41 9.06 25.27
C GLY A 260 0.16 10.48 25.14
N LYS A 261 1.38 10.67 24.63
CA LYS A 261 1.97 12.00 24.36
C LYS A 261 1.82 12.35 22.88
N LEU A 262 1.92 13.65 22.57
CA LEU A 262 1.97 14.12 21.19
C LEU A 262 3.26 13.62 20.52
N TYR A 263 3.12 12.84 19.46
CA TYR A 263 4.24 12.28 18.70
C TYR A 263 5.15 13.38 18.15
N MET A 264 4.56 14.50 17.72
CA MET A 264 5.28 15.63 17.13
C MET A 264 6.20 16.37 18.12
N ASP A 265 5.97 16.24 19.43
CA ASP A 265 6.91 16.79 20.43
C ASP A 265 8.29 16.13 20.33
N PHE A 266 8.33 14.88 19.87
CA PHE A 266 9.54 14.09 19.68
C PHE A 266 9.98 14.03 18.21
N ALA A 267 9.03 13.82 17.28
CA ALA A 267 9.30 13.61 15.87
C ALA A 267 9.93 14.82 15.18
N LYS A 268 9.65 16.05 15.64
CA LYS A 268 10.26 17.26 15.07
C LYS A 268 11.79 17.27 15.16
N GLU A 269 12.38 16.58 16.14
CA GLU A 269 13.83 16.44 16.28
C GLU A 269 14.44 15.59 15.15
N SER A 270 13.65 14.75 14.50
CA SER A 270 14.07 13.95 13.34
C SER A 270 13.90 14.69 12.01
N CYS A 271 13.36 15.91 12.04
CA CYS A 271 13.18 16.76 10.88
C CYS A 271 14.30 17.78 10.73
N ASP A 272 14.51 18.23 9.49
CA ASP A 272 15.45 19.31 9.17
C ASP A 272 15.17 20.56 10.05
N PRO A 273 16.20 21.22 10.60
CA PRO A 273 16.08 22.47 11.37
C PRO A 273 15.23 23.56 10.71
N HIS A 274 15.16 23.60 9.39
CA HIS A 274 14.41 24.56 8.59
C HIS A 274 13.06 24.03 8.08
N SER A 275 12.68 22.80 8.47
CA SER A 275 11.39 22.21 8.11
C SER A 275 10.21 22.91 8.80
N PRO A 276 9.00 22.82 8.22
CA PRO A 276 7.76 23.25 8.89
C PRO A 276 7.59 22.70 10.31
N ALA A 277 7.94 21.44 10.56
CA ALA A 277 7.81 20.82 11.88
C ALA A 277 8.63 21.49 13.00
N ARG A 278 9.67 22.26 12.65
CA ARG A 278 10.48 23.04 13.61
C ARG A 278 10.19 24.55 13.57
N ASN A 279 9.14 24.98 12.85
CA ASN A 279 8.71 26.37 12.79
C ASN A 279 7.46 26.60 13.66
N GLU A 280 7.62 27.31 14.78
CA GLU A 280 6.52 27.62 15.71
C GLU A 280 5.44 28.55 15.12
N ASN A 281 5.78 29.31 14.07
CA ASN A 281 4.86 30.25 13.41
C ASN A 281 4.22 29.64 12.14
N PHE A 282 4.34 28.33 11.93
CA PHE A 282 3.83 27.69 10.72
C PHE A 282 2.30 27.59 10.74
N ALA A 283 1.64 28.24 9.78
CA ALA A 283 0.20 28.30 9.70
C ALA A 283 -0.39 27.24 8.74
N LEU A 284 -1.70 27.04 8.84
CA LEU A 284 -2.44 26.12 7.98
C LEU A 284 -2.30 26.45 6.50
N GLN A 285 -2.34 27.73 6.12
CA GLN A 285 -2.19 28.13 4.72
C GLN A 285 -0.75 27.94 4.20
N ASP A 286 0.26 27.91 5.09
CA ASP A 286 1.63 27.56 4.71
C ASP A 286 1.73 26.08 4.34
N ALA A 287 1.09 25.20 5.13
CA ALA A 287 0.98 23.77 4.79
C ALA A 287 0.33 23.59 3.42
N ASP A 288 -0.83 24.22 3.19
CA ASP A 288 -1.58 24.06 1.95
C ASP A 288 -0.73 24.41 0.72
N ARG A 289 0.07 25.49 0.78
CA ARG A 289 0.94 25.91 -0.32
C ARG A 289 2.01 24.88 -0.70
N LEU A 290 2.40 23.99 0.21
CA LEU A 290 3.47 23.00 -0.03
C LEU A 290 3.00 21.79 -0.83
N TYR A 291 1.71 21.44 -0.75
CA TYR A 291 1.23 20.17 -1.29
C TYR A 291 -0.19 20.17 -1.83
N LYS A 292 -0.89 21.31 -1.84
CA LYS A 292 -2.22 21.44 -2.43
C LYS A 292 -2.24 22.35 -3.65
N SER A 293 -3.19 22.10 -4.53
CA SER A 293 -3.55 23.00 -5.61
C SER A 293 -4.15 24.28 -5.03
N SER A 294 -3.76 25.43 -5.58
CA SER A 294 -4.38 26.72 -5.24
C SER A 294 -5.85 26.81 -5.67
N SER A 295 -6.27 25.98 -6.64
CA SER A 295 -7.66 25.81 -7.04
C SER A 295 -8.19 24.48 -6.51
N GLY A 296 -9.26 24.53 -5.71
CA GLY A 296 -9.95 23.35 -5.18
C GLY A 296 -9.26 22.62 -4.02
N GLY A 297 -8.02 22.95 -3.68
CA GLY A 297 -7.35 22.41 -2.49
C GLY A 297 -6.95 20.92 -2.59
N PHE A 298 -6.86 20.37 -3.80
CA PHE A 298 -6.51 18.96 -4.03
C PHE A 298 -5.02 18.68 -3.80
N VAL A 299 -4.68 17.49 -3.28
CA VAL A 299 -3.28 17.09 -3.05
C VAL A 299 -2.50 17.01 -4.37
N THR A 300 -1.54 17.91 -4.57
CA THR A 300 -0.61 17.94 -5.72
C THR A 300 0.68 17.19 -5.44
N ASN A 301 1.08 17.08 -4.17
CA ASN A 301 2.31 16.42 -3.72
C ASN A 301 2.05 15.45 -2.57
N PHE A 302 1.78 14.19 -2.90
CA PHE A 302 1.47 13.13 -1.93
C PHE A 302 2.62 12.84 -0.94
N THR A 303 3.88 12.97 -1.40
CA THR A 303 5.05 12.79 -0.53
C THR A 303 5.07 13.86 0.56
N ALA A 304 4.76 15.11 0.23
CA ALA A 304 4.69 16.20 1.20
C ALA A 304 3.44 16.10 2.09
N SER A 305 2.29 15.66 1.56
CA SER A 305 1.04 15.52 2.33
C SER A 305 1.06 14.37 3.35
N SER A 306 2.01 13.44 3.25
CA SER A 306 2.23 12.32 4.17
C SER A 306 3.52 12.49 5.01
N ASP A 307 4.32 13.51 4.74
CA ASP A 307 5.57 13.78 5.46
C ASP A 307 5.33 14.58 6.74
N LEU A 308 5.63 13.98 7.90
CA LEU A 308 5.46 14.62 9.20
C LEU A 308 6.33 15.87 9.39
N CYS A 309 7.45 15.99 8.67
CA CYS A 309 8.25 17.21 8.70
C CYS A 309 7.54 18.39 8.00
N THR A 310 6.55 18.08 7.16
CA THR A 310 5.68 19.04 6.46
C THR A 310 4.35 19.22 7.17
N VAL A 311 3.59 18.14 7.38
CA VAL A 311 2.20 18.22 7.88
C VAL A 311 2.07 18.12 9.41
N GLY A 312 3.15 17.75 10.10
CA GLY A 312 3.15 17.58 11.56
C GLY A 312 2.54 18.74 12.36
N PRO A 313 2.87 20.01 12.07
CA PRO A 313 2.29 21.17 12.78
C PRO A 313 0.77 21.28 12.68
N VAL A 314 0.18 20.90 11.53
CA VAL A 314 -1.27 21.06 11.28
C VAL A 314 -2.07 19.79 11.56
N LEU A 315 -1.41 18.63 11.60
CA LEU A 315 -2.03 17.32 11.78
C LEU A 315 -1.77 16.70 13.17
N GLY A 316 -0.78 17.20 13.92
CA GLY A 316 -0.30 16.58 15.17
C GLY A 316 -1.37 16.27 16.22
N LYS A 317 -2.40 17.14 16.32
CA LYS A 317 -3.54 16.97 17.23
C LYS A 317 -4.78 16.37 16.57
N ASN A 318 -4.70 16.05 15.29
CA ASN A 318 -5.81 15.61 14.46
C ASN A 318 -5.51 14.25 13.81
N HIS A 319 -4.62 13.44 14.39
CA HIS A 319 -4.41 12.08 13.91
C HIS A 319 -4.12 11.17 15.09
N GLY A 320 -4.88 10.09 15.25
CA GLY A 320 -4.83 9.29 16.48
C GLY A 320 -3.42 8.78 16.84
N PHE A 321 -2.64 8.35 15.83
CA PHE A 321 -1.23 7.97 16.05
C PHE A 321 -0.36 9.13 16.55
N LEU A 322 -0.60 10.34 16.05
CA LEU A 322 0.18 11.53 16.42
C LEU A 322 -0.29 12.13 17.75
N PHE A 323 -1.56 11.99 18.07
CA PHE A 323 -2.21 12.65 19.19
C PHE A 323 -2.27 11.79 20.47
N SER A 324 -2.60 10.51 20.33
CA SER A 324 -2.96 9.63 21.46
C SER A 324 -2.65 8.16 21.18
N ALA A 325 -1.44 7.83 20.72
CA ALA A 325 -1.07 6.43 20.52
C ALA A 325 -0.97 5.65 21.85
N SER A 326 -1.44 4.41 21.86
CA SER A 326 -1.52 3.56 23.06
C SER A 326 -0.18 3.02 23.55
N SER A 327 0.79 2.86 22.65
CA SER A 327 1.95 1.98 22.88
C SER A 327 3.21 2.44 22.17
N ASN A 328 3.35 3.73 21.88
CA ASN A 328 4.57 4.26 21.25
C ASN A 328 5.78 4.10 22.18
N LEU A 329 6.73 3.29 21.74
CA LEU A 329 7.99 3.01 22.41
C LEU A 329 9.13 3.28 21.43
N ILE A 330 9.82 4.41 21.58
CA ILE A 330 10.79 4.89 20.59
C ILE A 330 12.23 4.76 21.10
N THR A 331 13.19 4.75 20.18
CA THR A 331 14.61 4.99 20.48
C THR A 331 15.18 6.07 19.59
N ARG A 332 16.19 6.80 20.10
CA ARG A 332 17.00 7.74 19.33
C ARG A 332 18.23 7.09 18.69
N LYS A 333 18.56 5.85 19.08
CA LYS A 333 19.70 5.11 18.51
C LYS A 333 19.31 4.50 17.17
N LEU A 334 20.24 4.50 16.21
CA LEU A 334 20.08 3.74 14.97
C LEU A 334 20.29 2.25 15.25
N ILE A 335 19.19 1.49 15.28
CA ILE A 335 19.19 0.05 15.56
C ILE A 335 18.43 -0.74 14.48
N PRO A 336 18.81 -1.99 14.16
CA PRO A 336 18.29 -2.73 13.00
C PRO A 336 16.94 -3.41 13.29
N VAL A 337 15.89 -2.61 13.45
CA VAL A 337 14.53 -3.09 13.70
C VAL A 337 13.73 -3.13 12.40
N PHE A 338 13.15 -4.30 12.10
CA PHE A 338 12.27 -4.52 10.96
C PHE A 338 10.82 -4.26 11.34
N SER A 339 10.12 -3.43 10.57
CA SER A 339 8.72 -3.03 10.82
C SER A 339 7.86 -3.15 9.56
N GLU A 340 6.56 -3.38 9.76
CA GLU A 340 5.58 -3.54 8.67
C GLU A 340 5.24 -2.21 7.98
N CYS A 341 5.40 -1.10 8.71
CA CYS A 341 5.23 0.27 8.23
C CYS A 341 6.03 1.24 9.10
N LYS A 342 6.13 2.49 8.66
CA LYS A 342 6.70 3.59 9.45
C LYS A 342 6.19 4.95 8.99
N VAL A 343 6.41 6.01 9.75
CA VAL A 343 6.16 7.39 9.26
C VAL A 343 7.48 8.02 8.78
N SER A 344 7.41 9.18 8.12
CA SER A 344 8.55 9.75 7.37
C SER A 344 9.82 10.01 8.19
N VAL A 345 9.69 10.19 9.50
CA VAL A 345 10.80 10.46 10.43
C VAL A 345 11.46 9.20 11.01
N ASN A 346 10.88 8.01 10.77
CA ASN A 346 11.38 6.79 11.37
C ASN A 346 12.38 6.06 10.48
N ASN A 347 13.32 5.37 11.13
CA ASN A 347 14.43 4.67 10.50
C ASN A 347 14.28 3.14 10.54
N ASP A 348 13.10 2.63 10.91
CA ASP A 348 12.79 1.20 10.82
C ASP A 348 13.02 0.67 9.39
N ILE A 349 13.44 -0.60 9.28
CA ILE A 349 13.67 -1.30 8.02
C ILE A 349 12.34 -1.90 7.56
N LEU A 350 11.78 -1.41 6.45
CA LEU A 350 10.50 -1.91 5.99
C LEU A 350 10.62 -3.27 5.29
N PHE A 351 9.68 -4.15 5.60
CA PHE A 351 9.41 -5.38 4.85
C PHE A 351 7.94 -5.42 4.45
N PRO A 352 7.55 -6.27 3.47
CA PRO A 352 6.14 -6.43 3.14
C PRO A 352 5.37 -6.93 4.36
N ALA A 353 4.38 -6.14 4.81
CA ALA A 353 3.67 -6.42 6.04
C ALA A 353 3.12 -7.86 6.11
N ASN A 354 3.14 -8.49 7.28
CA ASN A 354 2.67 -9.87 7.42
C ASN A 354 1.22 -10.04 6.98
N MET A 355 0.39 -9.01 7.13
CA MET A 355 -0.99 -9.00 6.63
C MET A 355 -1.12 -9.27 5.12
N TYR A 356 -0.09 -9.01 4.32
CA TYR A 356 -0.08 -9.33 2.88
C TYR A 356 0.34 -10.77 2.58
N PHE A 357 1.05 -11.40 3.50
CA PHE A 357 1.39 -12.83 3.43
C PHE A 357 0.29 -13.70 4.02
N LEU A 358 -0.45 -13.17 5.00
CA LEU A 358 -1.60 -13.83 5.60
C LEU A 358 -2.71 -13.99 4.57
N ASN A 359 -3.27 -15.20 4.48
CA ASN A 359 -4.46 -15.46 3.68
C ASN A 359 -5.76 -15.11 4.45
N ASP A 360 -5.77 -13.96 5.12
CA ASP A 360 -6.89 -13.51 5.95
C ASP A 360 -7.99 -12.88 5.09
N LYS A 361 -9.21 -13.42 5.18
CA LYS A 361 -10.37 -12.98 4.40
C LYS A 361 -10.77 -11.51 4.64
N ARG A 362 -10.28 -10.89 5.71
CA ARG A 362 -10.50 -9.47 6.00
C ARG A 362 -9.67 -8.53 5.11
N TYR A 363 -8.60 -9.03 4.50
CA TYR A 363 -7.60 -8.22 3.79
C TYR A 363 -7.24 -8.75 2.40
N VAL A 364 -7.48 -10.03 2.13
CA VAL A 364 -7.18 -10.64 0.83
C VAL A 364 -8.23 -10.27 -0.21
N TYR A 365 -7.76 -9.88 -1.41
CA TYR A 365 -8.63 -9.65 -2.56
C TYR A 365 -9.43 -10.89 -2.93
N ASN A 366 -10.72 -10.70 -3.13
CA ASN A 366 -11.66 -11.72 -3.58
C ASN A 366 -12.61 -11.10 -4.60
N SER A 367 -12.62 -11.65 -5.82
CA SER A 367 -13.39 -11.14 -6.95
C SER A 367 -14.90 -11.40 -6.88
N ARG A 368 -15.40 -12.11 -5.87
CA ARG A 368 -16.80 -12.56 -5.76
C ARG A 368 -17.86 -11.48 -6.03
N HIS A 369 -17.63 -10.25 -5.58
CA HIS A 369 -18.55 -9.12 -5.77
C HIS A 369 -17.89 -7.94 -6.49
N ASP A 370 -16.79 -8.20 -7.21
CA ASP A 370 -16.04 -7.18 -7.95
C ASP A 370 -16.52 -7.11 -9.41
N TYR A 371 -17.69 -6.49 -9.57
CA TYR A 371 -18.36 -6.30 -10.87
C TYR A 371 -17.58 -5.38 -11.82
N GLU A 372 -17.95 -5.34 -13.10
CA GLU A 372 -17.41 -4.33 -14.02
C GLU A 372 -17.79 -2.91 -13.58
N TRP A 373 -17.02 -1.90 -14.01
CA TRP A 373 -17.17 -0.52 -13.53
C TRP A 373 -18.60 0.01 -13.67
N GLN A 374 -19.24 -0.27 -14.82
CA GLN A 374 -20.59 0.19 -15.15
C GLN A 374 -21.67 -0.45 -14.28
N ASP A 375 -21.38 -1.59 -13.65
CA ASP A 375 -22.31 -2.34 -12.80
C ASP A 375 -22.09 -2.04 -11.29
N LYS A 376 -21.12 -1.19 -10.96
CA LYS A 376 -20.86 -0.76 -9.57
C LYS A 376 -21.74 0.42 -9.20
N ALA A 377 -22.09 0.50 -7.91
CA ALA A 377 -22.81 1.63 -7.36
C ALA A 377 -21.94 2.89 -7.28
N ASP A 378 -22.53 4.04 -7.61
CA ASP A 378 -21.98 5.39 -7.46
C ASP A 378 -21.90 5.81 -5.97
N THR A 379 -21.19 5.00 -5.20
CA THR A 379 -21.12 5.08 -3.74
C THR A 379 -19.67 5.14 -3.29
N LEU A 380 -19.38 6.04 -2.36
CA LEU A 380 -18.17 6.01 -1.56
C LEU A 380 -18.41 5.17 -0.31
N ILE A 381 -17.61 4.12 -0.13
CA ILE A 381 -17.78 3.16 0.97
C ILE A 381 -16.60 3.16 1.92
N TRP A 382 -16.92 3.12 3.22
CA TRP A 382 -15.97 2.80 4.28
C TRP A 382 -16.66 2.06 5.42
N ARG A 383 -16.01 1.00 5.90
CA ARG A 383 -16.36 0.28 7.13
C ARG A 383 -15.11 0.04 7.94
N GLY A 384 -15.16 0.36 9.22
CA GLY A 384 -14.06 0.13 10.13
C GLY A 384 -14.47 0.27 11.58
N VAL A 385 -13.51 0.04 12.45
CA VAL A 385 -13.65 0.25 13.90
C VAL A 385 -13.03 1.59 14.29
N THR A 386 -13.34 2.07 15.50
CA THR A 386 -12.86 3.36 16.01
C THR A 386 -11.36 3.39 16.36
N SER A 387 -10.54 2.48 15.82
CA SER A 387 -9.08 2.47 16.02
C SER A 387 -8.41 3.73 15.47
N GLY A 388 -7.12 3.92 15.79
CA GLY A 388 -6.41 5.15 15.45
C GLY A 388 -5.61 5.68 16.62
N GLY A 389 -6.11 5.51 17.85
CA GLY A 389 -5.49 5.95 19.08
C GLY A 389 -6.38 5.62 20.29
N VAL A 390 -5.88 5.93 21.48
CA VAL A 390 -6.63 5.83 22.74
C VAL A 390 -7.68 6.94 22.78
N GLN A 391 -8.94 6.55 22.89
CA GLN A 391 -10.07 7.46 22.94
C GLN A 391 -10.57 7.65 24.38
N LEU A 392 -10.83 8.91 24.72
CA LEU A 392 -11.43 9.39 25.95
C LEU A 392 -12.67 10.22 25.59
N ALA A 393 -13.57 10.42 26.56
CA ALA A 393 -14.80 11.20 26.36
C ALA A 393 -14.55 12.63 25.88
N ASP A 394 -13.40 13.22 26.23
CA ASP A 394 -13.01 14.61 25.94
C ASP A 394 -12.03 14.75 24.76
N ASN A 395 -11.57 13.65 24.15
CA ASN A 395 -10.52 13.69 23.14
C ASN A 395 -10.90 13.07 21.79
N TRP A 396 -12.00 12.31 21.73
CA TRP A 396 -12.26 11.46 20.57
C TRP A 396 -12.53 12.23 19.28
N GLN A 397 -13.00 13.47 19.38
CA GLN A 397 -13.27 14.36 18.23
C GLN A 397 -11.98 14.68 17.44
N HIS A 398 -10.82 14.53 18.09
CA HIS A 398 -9.50 14.70 17.47
C HIS A 398 -9.03 13.49 16.67
N MET A 399 -9.70 12.34 16.77
CA MET A 399 -9.28 11.12 16.09
C MET A 399 -9.68 11.16 14.62
N HIS A 400 -8.76 10.75 13.74
CA HIS A 400 -8.92 10.91 12.29
C HIS A 400 -10.12 10.11 11.73
N ARG A 401 -10.39 8.90 12.21
CA ARG A 401 -11.55 8.12 11.73
C ARG A 401 -12.87 8.72 12.19
N GLN A 402 -12.92 9.26 13.39
CA GLN A 402 -14.09 9.87 13.99
C GLN A 402 -14.44 11.16 13.23
N ARG A 403 -13.43 11.98 12.92
CA ARG A 403 -13.61 13.13 12.03
C ARG A 403 -14.09 12.71 10.66
N PHE A 404 -13.48 11.69 10.04
CA PHE A 404 -13.91 11.22 8.73
C PHE A 404 -15.38 10.78 8.73
N VAL A 405 -15.78 9.92 9.69
CA VAL A 405 -17.16 9.46 9.81
C VAL A 405 -18.12 10.63 10.05
N HIS A 406 -17.75 11.60 10.89
CA HIS A 406 -18.52 12.83 11.09
C HIS A 406 -18.66 13.65 9.80
N THR A 407 -17.55 13.95 9.13
CA THR A 407 -17.51 14.71 7.87
C THR A 407 -18.34 14.04 6.78
N THR A 408 -18.46 12.70 6.76
CA THR A 408 -19.28 11.98 5.77
C THR A 408 -20.75 11.79 6.17
N ASN A 409 -21.16 12.21 7.37
CA ASN A 409 -22.51 11.99 7.85
C ASN A 409 -23.42 13.13 7.40
N GLY A 410 -24.36 12.84 6.50
CA GLY A 410 -25.27 13.85 5.96
C GLY A 410 -26.13 14.55 7.01
N THR A 411 -26.53 13.88 8.09
CA THR A 411 -27.31 14.51 9.16
C THR A 411 -26.47 15.50 9.98
N GLU A 412 -25.24 15.12 10.33
CA GLU A 412 -24.30 16.01 11.03
C GLU A 412 -23.94 17.22 10.17
N MET A 413 -23.77 17.00 8.86
CA MET A 413 -23.41 18.06 7.91
C MET A 413 -24.61 18.90 7.44
N SER A 414 -25.80 18.74 8.02
CA SER A 414 -27.03 19.44 7.58
C SER A 414 -26.98 20.96 7.75
N SER A 415 -26.29 21.45 8.78
CA SER A 415 -26.07 22.88 9.03
C SER A 415 -24.70 23.40 8.59
N GLU A 416 -23.85 22.51 8.04
CA GLU A 416 -22.48 22.83 7.67
C GLU A 416 -22.36 23.19 6.19
N THR A 417 -21.30 23.92 5.85
CA THR A 417 -20.95 24.21 4.45
C THR A 417 -19.48 23.95 4.18
N VAL A 418 -19.19 23.47 2.99
CA VAL A 418 -17.83 23.15 2.53
C VAL A 418 -17.53 23.88 1.22
N SER A 419 -16.23 24.02 0.92
CA SER A 419 -15.79 24.60 -0.33
C SER A 419 -15.61 23.52 -1.40
N ILE A 420 -16.19 23.73 -2.58
CA ILE A 420 -15.99 22.89 -3.77
C ILE A 420 -15.62 23.77 -4.97
N LEU A 421 -15.35 23.15 -6.12
CA LEU A 421 -15.34 23.87 -7.39
C LEU A 421 -16.72 23.78 -8.05
N SER A 422 -17.09 24.80 -8.82
CA SER A 422 -18.27 24.78 -9.69
C SER A 422 -17.83 25.17 -11.09
N GLU A 423 -18.31 24.43 -12.07
CA GLU A 423 -18.19 24.79 -13.48
C GLU A 423 -18.97 26.09 -13.73
N THR A 424 -18.44 26.91 -14.63
CA THR A 424 -19.03 28.19 -15.03
C THR A 424 -19.46 28.11 -16.50
N ASN A 425 -18.79 28.85 -17.39
CA ASN A 425 -19.01 28.74 -18.83
C ASN A 425 -17.83 27.99 -19.46
N LEU A 426 -18.11 27.14 -20.45
CA LEU A 426 -17.11 26.56 -21.36
C LEU A 426 -15.95 25.84 -20.62
N GLY A 427 -16.24 25.02 -19.61
CA GLY A 427 -15.23 24.18 -18.93
C GLY A 427 -14.34 24.88 -17.90
N GLN A 428 -14.62 26.14 -17.56
CA GLN A 428 -13.88 26.88 -16.52
C GLN A 428 -14.47 26.67 -15.13
N TYR A 429 -13.62 26.67 -14.10
CA TYR A 429 -14.02 26.43 -12.71
C TYR A 429 -13.77 27.62 -11.80
N ARG A 430 -14.70 27.86 -10.86
CA ARG A 430 -14.55 28.80 -9.75
C ARG A 430 -14.81 28.12 -8.41
N THR A 431 -14.23 28.68 -7.34
CA THR A 431 -14.53 28.21 -5.98
C THR A 431 -15.97 28.56 -5.60
N TYR A 432 -16.71 27.57 -5.12
CA TYR A 432 -18.02 27.72 -4.47
C TYR A 432 -17.83 27.41 -2.97
N PRO A 433 -17.77 28.44 -2.11
CA PRO A 433 -17.29 28.26 -0.72
C PRO A 433 -18.33 27.72 0.26
N SER A 434 -19.60 27.68 -0.13
CA SER A 434 -20.73 27.46 0.78
C SER A 434 -21.65 26.31 0.35
N PHE A 435 -21.07 25.23 -0.20
CA PHE A 435 -21.85 24.05 -0.60
C PHE A 435 -22.34 23.30 0.63
N ASN A 436 -23.64 23.02 0.73
CA ASN A 436 -24.18 22.15 1.77
C ASN A 436 -24.09 20.69 1.31
N PRO A 437 -23.28 19.84 1.98
CA PRO A 437 -23.03 18.50 1.47
C PRO A 437 -24.01 17.43 2.00
N SER A 438 -25.04 17.83 2.74
CA SER A 438 -25.93 16.90 3.46
C SER A 438 -26.61 15.89 2.54
N ASN A 439 -27.36 16.38 1.54
CA ASN A 439 -28.08 15.52 0.59
C ASN A 439 -27.10 14.68 -0.24
N PHE A 440 -26.03 15.30 -0.74
CA PHE A 440 -24.99 14.59 -1.49
C PHE A 440 -24.40 13.41 -0.70
N SER A 441 -24.16 13.59 0.60
CA SER A 441 -23.66 12.53 1.48
C SER A 441 -24.69 11.42 1.70
N LEU A 442 -25.97 11.77 1.87
CA LEU A 442 -27.05 10.79 2.04
C LEU A 442 -27.23 9.92 0.79
N ASP A 443 -27.03 10.50 -0.39
CA ASP A 443 -27.22 9.82 -1.68
C ASP A 443 -26.00 8.96 -2.06
N HIS A 444 -24.79 9.42 -1.75
CA HIS A 444 -23.56 8.80 -2.27
C HIS A 444 -22.65 8.16 -1.23
N PHE A 445 -22.80 8.42 0.08
CA PHE A 445 -21.84 7.92 1.08
C PHE A 445 -22.41 6.77 1.91
N ASP A 446 -21.76 5.60 1.82
CA ASP A 446 -21.97 4.49 2.74
C ASP A 446 -20.77 4.35 3.67
N VAL A 447 -20.66 5.28 4.63
CA VAL A 447 -19.59 5.31 5.63
C VAL A 447 -20.15 5.03 7.02
N GLY A 448 -19.40 4.30 7.85
CA GLY A 448 -19.73 4.18 9.28
C GLY A 448 -18.87 3.19 10.05
N PHE A 449 -18.85 3.38 11.37
CA PHE A 449 -18.22 2.44 12.29
C PHE A 449 -19.02 1.15 12.40
N THR A 450 -18.34 0.01 12.56
CA THR A 450 -18.99 -1.29 12.82
C THR A 450 -19.03 -1.64 14.31
N GLU A 451 -18.09 -1.11 15.07
CA GLU A 451 -17.98 -1.25 16.52
C GLU A 451 -17.03 -0.19 17.08
N ALA A 452 -17.12 0.10 18.38
CA ALA A 452 -16.11 0.88 19.08
C ALA A 452 -15.00 -0.01 19.65
N TRP A 453 -13.78 0.52 19.62
CA TRP A 453 -12.57 -0.13 20.06
C TRP A 453 -11.55 0.88 20.58
N GLY A 454 -10.78 0.52 21.61
CA GLY A 454 -9.64 1.32 22.09
C GLY A 454 -10.00 2.51 22.98
N CYS A 455 -11.14 2.48 23.66
CA CYS A 455 -11.56 3.53 24.59
C CYS A 455 -11.13 3.23 26.04
N ILE A 456 -10.91 4.29 26.83
CA ILE A 456 -10.63 4.20 28.27
C ILE A 456 -11.61 5.11 29.04
N PRO A 457 -12.16 4.67 30.19
CA PRO A 457 -12.09 3.30 30.74
C PRO A 457 -12.94 2.29 29.96
N ASN A 458 -13.93 2.77 29.20
CA ASN A 458 -14.76 2.00 28.27
C ASN A 458 -15.36 2.95 27.22
N CYS A 459 -16.09 2.41 26.24
CA CYS A 459 -16.62 3.16 25.11
C CYS A 459 -18.04 3.74 25.32
N SER A 460 -18.60 3.75 26.53
CA SER A 460 -20.00 4.17 26.75
C SER A 460 -20.29 5.63 26.40
N PHE A 461 -19.25 6.48 26.33
CA PHE A 461 -19.41 7.86 25.86
C PHE A 461 -19.76 7.95 24.35
N TYR A 462 -19.74 6.83 23.63
CA TYR A 462 -20.21 6.75 22.26
C TYR A 462 -21.67 6.29 22.11
N ASP A 463 -22.32 5.85 23.19
CA ASP A 463 -23.66 5.25 23.12
C ASP A 463 -24.69 6.19 22.47
N ASP A 464 -24.56 7.49 22.70
CA ASP A 464 -25.42 8.54 22.12
C ASP A 464 -24.74 9.32 20.97
N VAL A 465 -23.56 8.88 20.52
CA VAL A 465 -22.77 9.57 19.47
C VAL A 465 -22.82 8.83 18.14
N TRP A 466 -22.67 7.49 18.17
CA TRP A 466 -22.54 6.72 16.94
C TRP A 466 -23.64 5.69 16.78
N THR A 467 -24.22 5.65 15.57
CA THR A 467 -24.97 4.48 15.12
C THR A 467 -24.04 3.53 14.37
N TYR A 468 -23.78 2.36 14.95
CA TYR A 468 -22.92 1.35 14.32
C TYR A 468 -23.63 0.68 13.13
N LYS A 469 -22.93 0.62 11.99
CA LYS A 469 -23.38 -0.11 10.80
C LYS A 469 -22.97 -1.58 10.89
N LYS A 470 -23.74 -2.46 10.24
CA LYS A 470 -23.38 -3.89 10.18
C LYS A 470 -22.02 -4.07 9.48
N PRO A 471 -21.15 -4.97 9.99
CA PRO A 471 -19.98 -5.42 9.26
C PRO A 471 -20.37 -5.96 7.88
N LYS A 472 -19.56 -5.66 6.87
CA LYS A 472 -19.69 -6.22 5.53
C LYS A 472 -18.59 -7.26 5.32
N ASP A 473 -18.89 -8.32 4.57
CA ASP A 473 -17.84 -9.15 4.00
C ASP A 473 -16.90 -8.26 3.19
N PHE A 474 -15.60 -8.58 3.17
CA PHE A 474 -14.62 -7.72 2.56
C PHE A 474 -14.91 -7.52 1.06
N SER A 475 -15.28 -8.60 0.37
CA SER A 475 -15.60 -8.55 -1.06
C SER A 475 -16.84 -7.71 -1.39
N GLU A 476 -17.82 -7.61 -0.47
CA GLU A 476 -19.04 -6.79 -0.66
C GLU A 476 -18.73 -5.29 -0.81
N GLN A 477 -17.57 -4.83 -0.33
CA GLN A 477 -17.15 -3.44 -0.52
C GLN A 477 -16.84 -3.14 -1.99
N PHE A 478 -16.43 -4.14 -2.79
CA PHE A 478 -16.13 -3.98 -4.21
C PHE A 478 -17.37 -3.75 -5.09
N LYS A 479 -18.58 -3.78 -4.53
CA LYS A 479 -19.80 -3.33 -5.22
C LYS A 479 -19.84 -1.82 -5.44
N ALA A 480 -19.08 -1.06 -4.65
CA ALA A 480 -19.00 0.40 -4.74
C ALA A 480 -17.87 0.83 -5.68
N LYS A 481 -18.05 1.96 -6.38
CA LYS A 481 -17.02 2.56 -7.23
C LYS A 481 -15.86 3.13 -6.42
N TYR A 482 -16.09 3.73 -5.24
CA TYR A 482 -15.05 4.45 -4.50
C TYR A 482 -14.77 3.80 -3.13
N LEU A 483 -13.53 3.37 -2.91
CA LEU A 483 -13.08 2.69 -1.69
C LEU A 483 -12.13 3.60 -0.89
N VAL A 484 -12.50 3.94 0.35
CA VAL A 484 -11.64 4.79 1.18
C VAL A 484 -10.71 3.97 2.06
N ASP A 485 -9.42 4.28 2.01
CA ASP A 485 -8.38 3.76 2.88
C ASP A 485 -7.89 4.84 3.84
N ILE A 486 -8.04 4.57 5.13
CA ILE A 486 -7.66 5.47 6.22
C ILE A 486 -6.87 4.66 7.23
N ASP A 487 -5.79 5.26 7.72
CA ASP A 487 -4.95 4.72 8.77
C ASP A 487 -5.75 4.25 10.00
N GLY A 488 -5.18 3.30 10.73
CA GLY A 488 -5.66 2.89 12.05
C GLY A 488 -4.61 3.25 13.11
N HIS A 489 -4.30 2.29 14.00
CA HIS A 489 -3.12 2.43 14.87
C HIS A 489 -1.81 2.52 14.08
N SER A 490 -1.83 1.97 12.86
CA SER A 490 -0.77 1.97 11.85
C SER A 490 -1.40 2.01 10.45
N PHE A 491 -0.64 1.65 9.40
CA PHE A 491 -1.16 1.42 8.05
C PHE A 491 -2.39 0.47 8.01
N SER A 492 -3.15 0.52 6.92
CA SER A 492 -4.32 -0.32 6.67
C SER A 492 -3.97 -1.53 5.79
N GLY A 493 -4.15 -2.75 6.32
CA GLY A 493 -3.93 -3.99 5.57
C GLY A 493 -4.88 -4.22 4.38
N ARG A 494 -5.93 -3.40 4.23
CA ARG A 494 -6.89 -3.47 3.12
C ARG A 494 -6.32 -2.93 1.80
N TRP A 495 -5.31 -2.06 1.89
CA TRP A 495 -4.90 -1.21 0.77
C TRP A 495 -4.50 -1.99 -0.47
N ARG A 496 -3.68 -3.04 -0.31
CA ARG A 496 -3.26 -3.89 -1.43
C ARG A 496 -4.44 -4.52 -2.19
N ALA A 497 -5.48 -4.97 -1.48
CA ALA A 497 -6.63 -5.56 -2.14
C ALA A 497 -7.52 -4.52 -2.85
N PHE A 498 -7.54 -3.27 -2.39
CA PHE A 498 -8.22 -2.19 -3.10
C PHE A 498 -7.57 -1.95 -4.46
N GLN A 499 -6.24 -1.95 -4.53
CA GLN A 499 -5.50 -1.82 -5.78
C GLN A 499 -5.74 -2.99 -6.75
N LEU A 500 -6.09 -4.17 -6.26
CA LEU A 500 -6.40 -5.35 -7.11
C LEU A 500 -7.86 -5.38 -7.59
N SER A 501 -8.74 -4.57 -7.00
CA SER A 501 -10.16 -4.50 -7.35
C SER A 501 -10.41 -3.63 -8.58
N LYS A 502 -11.62 -3.67 -9.13
CA LYS A 502 -12.04 -2.75 -10.21
C LYS A 502 -12.59 -1.42 -9.68
N SER A 503 -12.47 -1.15 -8.39
CA SER A 503 -12.94 0.08 -7.77
C SER A 503 -11.80 1.10 -7.62
N LEU A 504 -12.14 2.37 -7.55
CA LEU A 504 -11.19 3.46 -7.33
C LEU A 504 -10.83 3.58 -5.85
N GLY A 505 -9.55 3.36 -5.52
CA GLY A 505 -9.01 3.62 -4.19
C GLY A 505 -8.77 5.12 -3.92
N ILE A 506 -9.26 5.61 -2.79
CA ILE A 506 -8.99 6.95 -2.24
C ILE A 506 -8.24 6.79 -0.92
N LYS A 507 -7.04 7.36 -0.80
CA LYS A 507 -6.15 7.10 0.35
C LYS A 507 -5.80 8.38 1.11
N ALA A 508 -6.03 8.37 2.43
CA ALA A 508 -5.49 9.32 3.39
C ALA A 508 -4.59 8.57 4.38
N THR A 509 -3.29 8.86 4.33
CA THR A 509 -2.30 8.18 5.18
C THR A 509 -1.12 9.09 5.54
N ILE A 510 -0.46 8.79 6.65
CA ILE A 510 0.88 9.27 7.01
C ILE A 510 1.93 8.15 7.05
N PHE A 511 1.51 6.90 6.86
CA PHE A 511 2.39 5.74 6.91
C PHE A 511 2.99 5.44 5.54
N ARG A 512 4.22 4.94 5.59
CA ARG A 512 4.97 4.39 4.48
C ARG A 512 4.99 2.87 4.56
N GLU A 513 4.85 2.25 3.40
CA GLU A 513 4.87 0.80 3.22
C GLU A 513 5.87 0.38 2.13
N TRP A 514 6.15 -0.92 2.03
CA TRP A 514 7.13 -1.49 1.09
C TRP A 514 6.84 -1.17 -0.39
N HIS A 515 5.57 -0.92 -0.75
CA HIS A 515 5.09 -0.76 -2.12
C HIS A 515 4.95 0.70 -2.57
N ASP A 516 5.15 1.68 -1.70
CA ASP A 516 4.89 3.10 -2.04
C ASP A 516 5.77 3.61 -3.18
N SER A 517 6.96 3.03 -3.37
CA SER A 517 7.84 3.35 -4.52
C SER A 517 7.28 2.89 -5.87
N ARG A 518 6.19 2.13 -5.88
CA ARG A 518 5.57 1.52 -7.06
C ARG A 518 4.23 2.16 -7.41
N LEU A 519 3.58 2.87 -6.48
CA LEU A 519 2.25 3.45 -6.69
C LEU A 519 2.34 4.94 -7.01
N PHE A 520 1.58 5.38 -8.01
CA PHE A 520 1.59 6.76 -8.48
C PHE A 520 0.26 7.43 -8.13
N PRO A 521 0.25 8.48 -7.28
CA PRO A 521 -0.96 9.23 -6.98
C PRO A 521 -1.52 9.86 -8.26
N TRP A 522 -2.85 9.93 -8.37
CA TRP A 522 -3.61 10.35 -9.56
C TRP A 522 -3.54 9.42 -10.77
N ARG A 523 -2.82 8.29 -10.66
CA ARG A 523 -2.80 7.23 -11.67
C ARG A 523 -3.34 5.90 -11.13
N HIS A 524 -2.88 5.49 -9.97
CA HIS A 524 -3.29 4.22 -9.34
C HIS A 524 -4.25 4.44 -8.16
N PHE A 525 -4.36 5.67 -7.67
CA PHE A 525 -5.28 6.05 -6.60
C PHE A 525 -5.45 7.57 -6.53
N VAL A 526 -6.49 8.02 -5.82
CA VAL A 526 -6.69 9.43 -5.50
C VAL A 526 -6.13 9.71 -4.10
N PRO A 527 -5.12 10.59 -3.96
CA PRO A 527 -4.67 11.03 -2.63
C PRO A 527 -5.69 11.99 -2.02
N MET A 528 -6.03 11.78 -0.75
CA MET A 528 -6.92 12.62 0.04
C MET A 528 -6.15 13.19 1.25
N ASP A 529 -6.36 14.46 1.58
CA ASP A 529 -5.73 15.08 2.76
C ASP A 529 -6.24 14.40 4.06
N ASN A 530 -5.35 14.23 5.05
CA ASN A 530 -5.72 13.68 6.36
C ASN A 530 -6.64 14.60 7.21
N ARG A 531 -6.87 15.83 6.75
CA ARG A 531 -7.86 16.79 7.29
C ARG A 531 -9.23 16.65 6.61
N TYR A 532 -9.32 15.94 5.48
CA TYR A 532 -10.55 15.67 4.72
C TYR A 532 -11.25 16.91 4.14
N ASP A 533 -10.56 18.04 4.08
CA ASP A 533 -11.06 19.31 3.56
C ASP A 533 -11.14 19.34 2.02
N ASP A 534 -10.56 18.34 1.35
CA ASP A 534 -10.67 18.11 -0.10
C ASP A 534 -11.72 17.03 -0.46
N LEU A 535 -12.29 16.31 0.51
CA LEU A 535 -13.17 15.17 0.27
C LEU A 535 -14.34 15.51 -0.66
N TYR A 536 -15.10 16.57 -0.34
CA TYR A 536 -16.27 16.91 -1.14
C TYR A 536 -15.89 17.42 -2.52
N GLY A 537 -14.81 18.19 -2.66
CA GLY A 537 -14.31 18.59 -3.97
C GLY A 537 -13.93 17.39 -4.85
N LEU A 538 -13.32 16.35 -4.25
CA LEU A 538 -12.99 15.11 -4.96
C LEU A 538 -14.27 14.39 -5.41
N MET A 539 -15.24 14.25 -4.51
CA MET A 539 -16.44 13.45 -4.79
C MET A 539 -17.40 14.15 -5.74
N THR A 540 -17.57 15.47 -5.63
CA THR A 540 -18.40 16.22 -6.58
C THR A 540 -17.77 16.28 -7.98
N TYR A 541 -16.44 16.17 -8.10
CA TYR A 541 -15.78 16.03 -9.40
C TYR A 541 -16.16 14.71 -10.09
N PHE A 542 -16.00 13.58 -9.40
CA PHE A 542 -16.26 12.27 -10.01
C PHE A 542 -17.76 12.00 -10.21
N LEU A 543 -18.59 12.28 -9.21
CA LEU A 543 -20.03 12.00 -9.24
C LEU A 543 -20.84 13.08 -9.96
N GLY A 544 -20.29 14.29 -10.10
CA GLY A 544 -20.99 15.45 -10.66
C GLY A 544 -21.98 16.07 -9.67
N LEU A 545 -22.52 17.22 -10.08
CA LEU A 545 -23.60 17.95 -9.44
C LEU A 545 -24.50 18.51 -10.55
N ASP A 546 -25.69 17.93 -10.72
CA ASP A 546 -26.65 18.40 -11.71
C ASP A 546 -27.18 19.79 -11.33
N SER A 547 -27.24 20.69 -12.31
CA SER A 547 -27.94 21.96 -12.13
C SER A 547 -29.43 21.75 -12.38
N PRO A 548 -30.33 22.20 -11.48
CA PRO A 548 -31.76 22.15 -11.73
C PRO A 548 -32.25 23.13 -12.82
N ALA A 549 -31.37 23.93 -13.44
CA ALA A 549 -31.75 24.95 -14.43
C ALA A 549 -31.29 24.61 -15.86
N SER A 550 -32.14 24.94 -16.85
CA SER A 550 -31.79 24.84 -18.28
C SER A 550 -30.59 25.74 -18.66
N PRO A 551 -29.83 25.40 -19.71
CA PRO A 551 -28.58 26.09 -20.12
C PRO A 551 -28.72 27.58 -20.44
N VAL A 552 -29.94 28.11 -20.51
CA VAL A 552 -30.24 29.49 -20.93
C VAL A 552 -30.08 30.49 -19.77
N ASP A 553 -30.12 30.03 -18.51
CA ASP A 553 -30.10 30.90 -17.31
C ASP A 553 -28.86 30.69 -16.39
N ALA A 554 -27.78 30.09 -16.92
CA ALA A 554 -26.54 29.77 -16.18
C ALA A 554 -25.81 30.98 -15.57
N LEU A 555 -26.20 32.20 -15.94
CA LEU A 555 -25.71 33.45 -15.35
C LEU A 555 -26.46 33.86 -14.07
N SER A 556 -27.54 33.15 -13.68
CA SER A 556 -28.40 33.50 -12.53
C SER A 556 -28.51 32.44 -11.44
N THR A 557 -27.94 31.24 -11.60
CA THR A 557 -28.09 30.17 -10.59
C THR A 557 -27.18 30.38 -9.39
N SER A 558 -27.79 30.39 -8.20
CA SER A 558 -27.13 30.39 -6.88
C SER A 558 -26.53 29.03 -6.50
N GLU A 559 -26.85 27.97 -7.25
CA GLU A 559 -26.45 26.59 -6.97
C GLU A 559 -25.22 26.19 -7.79
N PRO A 560 -24.31 25.37 -7.23
CA PRO A 560 -23.14 24.87 -7.94
C PRO A 560 -23.51 23.81 -8.98
N HIS A 561 -22.73 23.74 -10.05
CA HIS A 561 -22.86 22.74 -11.11
C HIS A 561 -21.49 22.14 -11.41
N ILE A 562 -21.42 20.82 -11.61
CA ILE A 562 -20.21 20.13 -12.06
C ILE A 562 -20.64 18.94 -12.92
N LYS A 563 -20.10 18.80 -14.13
CA LYS A 563 -20.30 17.57 -14.90
C LYS A 563 -19.60 16.38 -14.22
N SER A 564 -20.23 15.21 -14.23
CA SER A 564 -19.59 13.98 -13.74
C SER A 564 -18.35 13.61 -14.57
N HIS A 565 -17.30 13.19 -13.86
CA HIS A 565 -16.03 12.65 -14.39
C HIS A 565 -15.90 11.15 -14.09
N ASP A 566 -16.97 10.39 -14.34
CA ASP A 566 -17.01 8.94 -14.10
C ASP A 566 -15.94 8.20 -14.92
N PHE A 567 -15.69 8.65 -16.15
CA PHE A 567 -14.68 8.06 -17.02
C PHE A 567 -13.27 8.21 -16.44
N GLU A 568 -12.92 9.38 -15.93
CA GLU A 568 -11.64 9.61 -15.25
C GLU A 568 -11.46 8.69 -14.04
N ALA A 569 -12.54 8.47 -13.28
CA ALA A 569 -12.52 7.54 -12.16
C ALA A 569 -12.29 6.09 -12.61
N GLU A 570 -12.97 5.65 -13.68
CA GLU A 570 -12.77 4.33 -14.29
C GLU A 570 -11.32 4.13 -14.76
N VAL A 571 -10.73 5.17 -15.37
CA VAL A 571 -9.35 5.14 -15.84
C VAL A 571 -8.39 4.91 -14.67
N ILE A 572 -8.50 5.67 -13.57
CA ILE A 572 -7.61 5.50 -12.41
C ILE A 572 -7.80 4.10 -11.79
N ALA A 573 -9.04 3.64 -11.64
CA ALA A 573 -9.33 2.31 -11.10
C ALA A 573 -8.74 1.19 -11.98
N SER A 574 -8.87 1.32 -13.30
CA SER A 574 -8.37 0.34 -14.26
C SER A 574 -6.84 0.34 -14.36
N GLN A 575 -6.21 1.51 -14.34
CA GLN A 575 -4.74 1.64 -14.27
C GLN A 575 -4.18 1.08 -12.97
N SER A 576 -4.89 1.28 -11.85
CA SER A 576 -4.55 0.69 -10.55
C SER A 576 -4.53 -0.84 -10.62
N ARG A 577 -5.62 -1.43 -11.10
CA ARG A 577 -5.79 -2.88 -11.20
C ARG A 577 -4.78 -3.53 -12.13
N GLU A 578 -4.58 -2.94 -13.31
CA GLU A 578 -3.58 -3.40 -14.27
C GLU A 578 -2.19 -3.41 -13.60
N TRP A 579 -1.80 -2.29 -13.00
CA TRP A 579 -0.48 -2.18 -12.37
C TRP A 579 -0.30 -3.10 -11.15
N ALA A 580 -1.33 -3.25 -10.31
CA ALA A 580 -1.27 -4.13 -9.15
C ALA A 580 -1.04 -5.60 -9.54
N GLN A 581 -1.55 -6.02 -10.71
CA GLN A 581 -1.29 -7.34 -11.28
C GLN A 581 0.15 -7.53 -11.79
N HIS A 582 0.94 -6.46 -11.89
CA HIS A 582 2.35 -6.50 -12.31
C HIS A 582 3.34 -6.22 -11.18
N ALA A 583 2.95 -5.42 -10.19
CA ALA A 583 3.85 -4.87 -9.19
C ALA A 583 3.50 -5.19 -7.73
N LEU A 584 2.28 -5.71 -7.47
CA LEU A 584 1.78 -6.01 -6.13
C LEU A 584 1.35 -7.47 -5.97
N ARG A 585 1.88 -8.41 -6.75
CA ARG A 585 1.49 -9.83 -6.66
C ARG A 585 2.09 -10.50 -5.43
N ASN A 586 1.63 -11.71 -5.11
CA ASN A 586 2.23 -12.48 -4.01
C ASN A 586 3.70 -12.80 -4.31
N GLU A 587 4.03 -12.99 -5.59
CA GLU A 587 5.40 -13.15 -6.07
C GLU A 587 6.25 -11.91 -5.79
N ASP A 588 5.69 -10.70 -5.93
CA ASP A 588 6.43 -9.45 -5.72
C ASP A 588 6.77 -9.24 -4.24
N LEU A 589 5.94 -9.76 -3.33
CA LEU A 589 6.26 -9.80 -1.89
C LEU A 589 7.52 -10.64 -1.63
N ASP A 590 7.61 -11.83 -2.23
CA ASP A 590 8.77 -12.73 -2.09
C ASP A 590 10.02 -12.14 -2.76
N ILE A 591 9.86 -11.52 -3.94
CA ILE A 591 10.96 -10.85 -4.66
C ILE A 591 11.56 -9.71 -3.83
N TYR A 592 10.69 -8.88 -3.23
CA TYR A 592 11.12 -7.79 -2.37
C TYR A 592 11.81 -8.31 -1.11
N LEU A 593 11.20 -9.25 -0.40
CA LEU A 593 11.77 -9.82 0.82
C LEU A 593 13.11 -10.50 0.54
N TYR A 594 13.26 -11.19 -0.60
CA TYR A 594 14.53 -11.79 -0.98
C TYR A 594 15.62 -10.73 -1.20
N LEU A 595 15.37 -9.68 -1.99
CA LEU A 595 16.39 -8.64 -2.18
C LEU A 595 16.72 -7.93 -0.85
N LEU A 596 15.70 -7.61 -0.04
CA LEU A 596 15.88 -6.96 1.25
C LEU A 596 16.86 -7.74 2.14
N LEU A 597 16.70 -9.06 2.20
CA LEU A 597 17.55 -9.91 3.04
C LEU A 597 18.94 -10.14 2.44
N LEU A 598 19.12 -10.06 1.12
CA LEU A 598 20.46 -10.01 0.52
C LEU A 598 21.19 -8.70 0.83
N GLU A 599 20.51 -7.58 0.69
CA GLU A 599 21.07 -6.26 1.01
C GLU A 599 21.39 -6.14 2.50
N TYR A 600 20.46 -6.55 3.37
CA TYR A 600 20.71 -6.59 4.82
C TYR A 600 21.85 -7.55 5.17
N GLY A 601 21.88 -8.74 4.55
CA GLY A 601 22.99 -9.70 4.69
C GLY A 601 24.35 -9.08 4.36
N ARG A 602 24.40 -8.19 3.36
CA ARG A 602 25.63 -7.43 3.06
C ARG A 602 25.91 -6.34 4.09
N ILE A 603 24.92 -5.59 4.55
CA ILE A 603 25.10 -4.55 5.59
C ILE A 603 25.81 -5.11 6.82
N ILE A 604 25.44 -6.33 7.20
CA ILE A 604 25.95 -7.03 8.38
C ILE A 604 27.17 -7.91 8.09
N ASP A 605 27.79 -7.88 6.90
CA ASP A 605 28.96 -8.70 6.59
C ASP A 605 30.26 -7.97 6.99
N ASP A 606 31.20 -8.66 7.63
CA ASP A 606 32.50 -8.07 8.01
C ASP A 606 33.32 -7.60 6.79
N ASN A 607 33.08 -8.19 5.62
CA ASN A 607 33.71 -7.86 4.35
C ASN A 607 32.78 -7.06 3.41
N ARG A 608 31.74 -6.38 3.93
CA ARG A 608 30.71 -5.69 3.11
C ARG A 608 31.23 -4.76 2.02
N ASP A 609 32.40 -4.17 2.24
CA ASP A 609 33.06 -3.25 1.31
C ASP A 609 33.79 -3.96 0.16
N SER A 610 34.13 -5.25 0.32
CA SER A 610 34.87 -6.07 -0.66
C SER A 610 34.05 -7.25 -1.21
N ILE A 611 32.76 -7.34 -0.89
CA ILE A 611 31.85 -8.35 -1.45
C ILE A 611 30.77 -7.69 -2.32
N GLY A 612 30.27 -8.45 -3.28
CA GLY A 612 29.21 -8.03 -4.20
C GLY A 612 29.44 -8.58 -5.60
N TYR A 613 28.42 -8.42 -6.43
CA TYR A 613 28.46 -8.83 -7.84
C TYR A 613 29.28 -7.83 -8.68
N SER A 614 30.52 -8.20 -9.03
CA SER A 614 31.48 -7.39 -9.79
C SER A 614 31.40 -7.56 -11.31
N GLY A 615 30.73 -8.61 -11.81
CA GLY A 615 30.58 -8.89 -13.25
C GLY A 615 29.85 -7.80 -14.06
N ASP A 616 29.89 -7.90 -15.39
CA ASP A 616 29.18 -6.96 -16.28
C ASP A 616 27.75 -7.40 -16.63
N GLY A 617 27.35 -8.59 -16.19
CA GLY A 617 26.04 -9.20 -16.43
C GLY A 617 25.96 -10.05 -17.71
N SER A 618 27.04 -10.16 -18.47
CA SER A 618 27.08 -10.89 -19.75
C SER A 618 26.73 -12.37 -19.66
N GLU A 619 26.98 -13.00 -18.51
CA GLU A 619 26.72 -14.42 -18.31
C GLU A 619 25.23 -14.78 -18.30
N LEU A 620 24.34 -13.79 -18.19
CA LEU A 620 22.90 -13.99 -18.27
C LEU A 620 22.29 -13.59 -19.61
N ASP A 621 23.09 -13.28 -20.64
CA ASP A 621 22.56 -12.94 -21.98
C ASP A 621 21.66 -14.08 -22.52
N ASP A 622 22.13 -15.34 -22.49
CA ASP A 622 21.33 -16.51 -22.91
C ASP A 622 20.08 -16.74 -22.04
N PHE A 623 20.15 -16.37 -20.75
CA PHE A 623 19.02 -16.47 -19.84
C PHE A 623 17.96 -15.40 -20.17
N ASP A 624 18.39 -14.17 -20.45
CA ASP A 624 17.49 -13.08 -20.82
C ASP A 624 16.77 -13.35 -22.14
N ASP A 625 17.42 -14.02 -23.09
CA ASP A 625 16.80 -14.47 -24.34
C ASP A 625 15.71 -15.55 -24.09
N GLN A 626 15.93 -16.45 -23.13
CA GLN A 626 14.96 -17.50 -22.76
C GLN A 626 13.81 -16.97 -21.89
N TYR A 627 14.07 -15.91 -21.12
CA TYR A 627 13.12 -15.27 -20.22
C TYR A 627 13.06 -13.78 -20.57
N PRO A 628 12.38 -13.38 -21.66
CA PRO A 628 12.27 -11.98 -22.06
C PRO A 628 11.37 -11.19 -21.09
N PHE A 629 11.64 -9.89 -20.95
CA PHE A 629 10.80 -9.04 -20.10
C PHE A 629 9.40 -8.92 -20.72
N SER A 630 8.39 -8.77 -19.87
CA SER A 630 7.07 -8.35 -20.35
C SER A 630 7.20 -7.04 -21.13
N PRO A 631 6.41 -6.86 -22.20
CA PRO A 631 6.41 -5.61 -22.96
C PRO A 631 6.03 -4.44 -22.06
N ALA A 632 6.35 -3.21 -22.49
CA ALA A 632 5.84 -2.02 -21.82
C ALA A 632 4.30 -2.07 -21.79
N ILE A 633 3.73 -1.67 -20.65
CA ILE A 633 2.30 -1.66 -20.47
C ILE A 633 1.75 -0.50 -21.31
N ARG A 634 0.78 -0.79 -22.17
CA ARG A 634 0.19 0.21 -23.07
C ARG A 634 -0.79 1.07 -22.29
N ASP A 635 -1.02 2.30 -22.76
CA ASP A 635 -2.11 3.10 -22.20
C ASP A 635 -3.44 2.36 -22.44
N ILE A 636 -4.23 2.24 -21.38
CA ILE A 636 -5.49 1.49 -21.41
C ILE A 636 -6.63 2.29 -22.04
N VAL A 637 -6.44 3.61 -22.20
CA VAL A 637 -7.45 4.50 -22.76
C VAL A 637 -7.44 4.39 -24.29
N THR A 638 -8.54 3.91 -24.84
CA THR A 638 -8.74 3.82 -26.30
C THR A 638 -9.75 4.89 -26.72
N PRO A 639 -9.44 5.74 -27.72
CA PRO A 639 -10.44 6.68 -28.23
C PRO A 639 -11.61 5.90 -28.82
N PRO A 640 -12.85 6.41 -28.71
CA PRO A 640 -14.00 5.79 -29.37
C PRO A 640 -13.75 5.70 -30.88
N LEU A 641 -14.14 4.58 -31.49
CA LEU A 641 -14.07 4.42 -32.93
C LEU A 641 -14.85 5.55 -33.60
N SER A 642 -14.18 6.37 -34.41
CA SER A 642 -14.86 7.31 -35.28
C SER A 642 -15.64 6.49 -36.30
N PHE A 643 -16.96 6.40 -36.15
CA PHE A 643 -17.81 6.01 -37.26
C PHE A 643 -17.64 7.11 -38.32
N THR A 644 -16.77 6.85 -39.30
CA THR A 644 -16.82 7.59 -40.55
C THR A 644 -18.17 7.27 -41.16
N ASP A 645 -19.04 8.27 -41.23
CA ASP A 645 -20.23 8.23 -42.08
C ASP A 645 -19.77 7.85 -43.50
N GLU A 646 -20.03 6.61 -43.90
CA GLU A 646 -20.07 6.26 -45.32
C GLU A 646 -21.29 7.01 -45.91
N GLN A 647 -20.98 8.12 -46.59
CA GLN A 647 -21.90 8.83 -47.49
C GLN A 647 -22.22 8.01 -48.74
#